data_AF-A0A0H3FK22-F1
#
_entry.id   AF-A0A0H3FK22-F1
#
_cell.length_a   1.000
_cell.length_b   1.000
_cell.length_c   1.000
_cell.angle_alpha   90.00
_cell.angle_beta   90.00
_cell.angle_gamma   90.00
#
_symmetry.space_group_name_H-M   'P 1'
#
loop_
_entity.id
_entity.type
_entity.pdbx_description
1 polymer ?
#
loop_
_entity_poly.entity_id
_entity_poly.type
_entity_poly.pdbx_seq_one_letter_code
_entity_poly.pdbx_strand_id
1 'polypeptide(L)'
;MKWKPRLLSSLIALALFDADAGIMREDVAVQDYRDFAENLGKYTVGEENIEVFKMDGTSAGILNFPMPDFGAINSLGFATVIAPSYVVSVAHNGGYTAVDFGNKAKYKTSYKLINRNIDPQYLTWNKDFHVPRLNKVVTDAAPVPTVDTQDVRKNRERYVYFARAGAGTQYQVDPVTKKPVYITGAYEWKSGGTVVNPIFEPSRLRWVNYGPPDARAQPFSSAIQAGDSGSPLYVYDNVDKEWKIFGVSPWGGTGKTGYEYTSYTLDMQLNFMNKVIAANTDPDVTDVAADGDIHWTAANITQGENSWQWHGVDKQLPSQASNEELDASKDLRFAGDGGLIVLDSAVNHGAAKLQFSNDYRVVSAEGANSTWVGGGIEVDADKTVDWEVNGLAGDTLHKIGEGTLYVNAVGNNGGALNVGDGLVVLAQQANEAGEQKAFSKVTIVSGRPTVQIGGENQITGSDIYFGYRGGNLDLNGYDMAFSSINHSDSGAAIINGNADQLSTLTLNNSSNQTFVGHLGSQETASNLNVDYAADSSAGFWELAGGADLNQLSVQNGILRLAGRPTPHAGNVVFSDDWIDETYTINNVDVASRATLRVNEHATLDANVKLNELANMMLNSKSHLSGKVELASGSMISVDQTDSKTTSTDGNNDVVIDATISGNGTLKKMAPGALYINSENTFTGATNIYSGALILNGSLASTVTMEKNTVLAGNNTVADLILKDDVQLLPHWPAENESESDTFVAATQTVNGTMAAGSNNLLSLRTHFDPAFTQTDKLLINGDMVSSAPVSVQVTPSGAGFFTDTDNDGAADNQEGVSLIQVAGKATKDSFRLAGEYVARGAYAYNLYAFAPGRSSEEQREVAGSGDQFWDYRLQNNMLTEGDNTVPVDNTPVPPEPTPDDEDDGEDDDTPVPEPTPDEGDDTPVPPAPTPDDDDSGKNARPAVTPQVPSYLSLPSALLSYNSRVSETFRNQVLAQDDKKQNLFFQYLNGEDNYHSALGFMDYGYDYTQKEEGWLLGAKVMQLGNDTHSLALSLGLSSANLDVTPDAADGNSKTQYTTWGLSSLLSYQYVSGLTVDVASDVAIYDGNVSTDLRGSDVADISATSFGGSVDVGYKIQAGNHVLTPLVGFGIQRLQVDDFTDIDNTKVHYDDITRQTARLGMRYRYDWDTANAGKWAITANTLFITDLRDDASVDIGVTYSDVSNSFHSGAAGSSGMLDLGIISNPMPNVSLNTGVQYQHRLEDEGVDYWQAVAGVTFKF
;
A
#
# COMPACT_ATOMS: atom_id res chain seq x y z
N MET A 1 -3.63 3.41 28.27
CA MET A 1 -2.48 3.45 29.21
C MET A 1 -2.18 2.03 29.70
N LYS A 2 -0.89 1.66 29.72
CA LYS A 2 -0.28 0.34 29.97
C LYS A 2 -0.64 -0.31 31.33
N TRP A 3 -0.65 -1.65 31.43
CA TRP A 3 0.46 -2.47 32.01
C TRP A 3 0.12 -3.96 32.11
N LYS A 4 1.08 -4.81 31.68
CA LYS A 4 1.19 -6.26 31.97
C LYS A 4 1.62 -6.49 33.43
N PRO A 5 1.44 -7.72 33.95
CA PRO A 5 2.46 -8.32 34.80
C PRO A 5 3.09 -9.58 34.16
N ARG A 6 4.41 -9.62 34.27
CA ARG A 6 5.34 -10.76 34.08
C ARG A 6 5.16 -11.76 35.27
N LEU A 7 5.72 -12.97 35.41
CA LEU A 7 6.83 -13.74 34.82
C LEU A 7 6.77 -15.17 35.46
N LEU A 8 7.51 -16.13 34.86
CA LEU A 8 8.27 -17.23 35.51
C LEU A 8 7.63 -18.64 35.68
N SER A 9 8.16 -19.64 34.93
CA SER A 9 8.77 -20.87 35.50
C SER A 9 9.46 -21.77 34.44
N SER A 10 10.72 -21.45 34.17
CA SER A 10 11.93 -22.31 34.22
C SER A 10 11.92 -23.83 33.89
N LEU A 11 12.82 -24.17 32.95
CA LEU A 11 13.89 -25.20 32.96
C LEU A 11 13.55 -26.71 32.90
N ILE A 12 14.12 -27.39 31.88
CA ILE A 12 14.89 -28.65 32.06
C ILE A 12 16.15 -28.62 31.17
N ALA A 13 17.23 -29.16 31.74
CA ALA A 13 18.62 -29.18 31.33
C ALA A 13 18.96 -30.06 30.11
N LEU A 14 20.15 -29.85 29.52
CA LEU A 14 21.21 -30.87 29.45
C LEU A 14 22.58 -30.21 29.15
N ALA A 15 23.63 -30.76 29.74
CA ALA A 15 25.03 -30.40 29.51
C ALA A 15 25.65 -31.29 28.42
N LEU A 16 26.68 -30.81 27.70
CA LEU A 16 28.03 -31.41 27.50
C LEU A 16 28.77 -30.81 26.27
N PHE A 17 29.98 -30.27 26.56
CA PHE A 17 31.24 -30.04 25.80
C PHE A 17 31.37 -29.32 24.42
N ASP A 18 32.40 -28.46 24.43
CA ASP A 18 33.15 -27.63 23.44
C ASP A 18 33.16 -28.00 21.94
N ALA A 19 33.10 -26.97 21.08
CA ALA A 19 34.22 -26.45 20.26
C ALA A 19 33.68 -25.71 19.03
N ASP A 20 33.78 -24.37 18.96
CA ASP A 20 32.96 -23.57 18.04
C ASP A 20 33.68 -23.05 16.78
N ALA A 21 32.95 -22.64 15.71
CA ALA A 21 33.46 -21.77 14.65
C ALA A 21 32.57 -20.63 14.08
N GLY A 22 33.11 -19.54 13.49
CA GLY A 22 32.34 -18.38 12.99
C GLY A 22 31.24 -17.84 13.91
N ILE A 23 31.54 -16.93 14.85
CA ILE A 23 30.52 -16.48 15.83
C ILE A 23 29.74 -15.26 15.31
N MET A 24 28.53 -15.51 14.81
CA MET A 24 27.57 -14.48 14.40
C MET A 24 26.76 -13.97 15.60
N ARG A 25 26.33 -12.70 15.54
CA ARG A 25 25.51 -12.10 16.60
C ARG A 25 24.09 -12.65 16.65
N GLU A 26 23.47 -12.61 17.83
CA GLU A 26 22.15 -13.23 18.07
C GLU A 26 20.97 -12.55 17.37
N ASP A 27 21.13 -11.32 16.90
CA ASP A 27 20.03 -10.44 16.51
C ASP A 27 20.04 -10.07 15.02
N VAL A 28 21.00 -10.52 14.21
CA VAL A 28 21.02 -10.36 12.74
C VAL A 28 20.83 -11.73 12.08
N ALA A 29 20.09 -11.80 10.98
CA ALA A 29 19.79 -13.06 10.31
C ALA A 29 21.07 -13.68 9.74
N VAL A 30 21.19 -15.02 9.82
CA VAL A 30 22.32 -15.76 9.22
C VAL A 30 22.40 -15.52 7.71
N GLN A 31 21.26 -15.31 7.05
CA GLN A 31 21.22 -15.05 5.61
C GLN A 31 22.02 -13.80 5.22
N ASP A 32 21.92 -12.70 5.96
CA ASP A 32 22.70 -11.47 5.69
C ASP A 32 24.23 -11.73 5.75
N TYR A 33 24.70 -12.56 6.68
CA TYR A 33 26.12 -12.93 6.75
C TYR A 33 26.59 -13.74 5.54
N ARG A 34 25.71 -14.57 4.99
CA ARG A 34 26.00 -15.39 3.81
C ARG A 34 25.95 -14.55 2.54
N ASP A 35 24.92 -13.72 2.39
CA ASP A 35 24.78 -12.82 1.25
C ASP A 35 25.95 -11.83 1.18
N PHE A 36 26.37 -11.27 2.32
CA PHE A 36 27.60 -10.47 2.41
C PHE A 36 28.84 -11.26 1.95
N ALA A 37 29.00 -12.53 2.31
CA ALA A 37 30.18 -13.32 1.96
C ALA A 37 30.19 -13.82 0.50
N GLU A 38 29.02 -13.89 -0.11
CA GLU A 38 28.79 -14.40 -1.46
C GLU A 38 28.52 -13.28 -2.49
N ASN A 39 28.45 -12.01 -2.05
CA ASN A 39 28.10 -10.82 -2.81
C ASN A 39 26.71 -10.90 -3.47
N LEU A 40 25.72 -11.30 -2.68
CA LEU A 40 24.33 -11.55 -3.09
C LEU A 40 23.36 -10.67 -2.28
N GLY A 41 22.06 -10.75 -2.58
CA GLY A 41 21.05 -9.85 -2.00
C GLY A 41 21.42 -8.38 -2.25
N LYS A 42 21.23 -7.54 -1.23
CA LYS A 42 21.66 -6.13 -1.24
C LYS A 42 23.17 -5.90 -1.09
N TYR A 43 23.99 -6.96 -1.03
CA TYR A 43 25.45 -6.89 -0.82
C TYR A 43 26.24 -7.09 -2.12
N THR A 44 25.75 -6.50 -3.20
CA THR A 44 26.42 -6.48 -4.50
C THR A 44 27.74 -5.68 -4.41
N VAL A 45 28.73 -6.07 -5.22
CA VAL A 45 30.08 -5.48 -5.18
C VAL A 45 30.02 -3.98 -5.45
N GLY A 46 30.70 -3.18 -4.63
CA GLY A 46 30.79 -1.73 -4.77
C GLY A 46 29.68 -0.92 -4.10
N GLU A 47 28.55 -1.54 -3.73
CA GLU A 47 27.46 -0.83 -3.03
C GLU A 47 27.91 -0.25 -1.69
N GLU A 48 27.42 0.94 -1.36
CA GLU A 48 27.76 1.70 -0.15
C GLU A 48 26.51 2.00 0.70
N ASN A 49 26.73 2.34 1.97
CA ASN A 49 25.68 2.78 2.90
C ASN A 49 24.56 1.76 3.10
N ILE A 50 24.92 0.48 3.11
CA ILE A 50 23.98 -0.64 3.23
C ILE A 50 23.52 -0.76 4.69
N GLU A 51 22.23 -0.53 4.95
CA GLU A 51 21.65 -0.74 6.27
C GLU A 51 21.44 -2.24 6.55
N VAL A 52 21.88 -2.69 7.71
CA VAL A 52 21.67 -4.05 8.20
C VAL A 52 20.61 -4.02 9.28
N PHE A 53 19.55 -4.81 9.10
CA PHE A 53 18.46 -4.90 10.06
C PHE A 53 18.68 -6.07 11.01
N LYS A 54 18.19 -5.89 12.24
CA LYS A 54 18.01 -6.98 13.18
C LYS A 54 16.76 -7.78 12.81
N MET A 55 16.66 -8.98 13.34
CA MET A 55 15.48 -9.85 13.21
C MET A 55 14.20 -9.25 13.83
N ASP A 56 14.30 -8.20 14.65
CA ASP A 56 13.15 -7.44 15.17
C ASP A 56 12.76 -6.23 14.31
N GLY A 57 13.42 -6.04 13.15
CA GLY A 57 13.21 -4.92 12.23
C GLY A 57 13.95 -3.63 12.60
N THR A 58 14.60 -3.55 13.77
CA THR A 58 15.39 -2.36 14.13
C THR A 58 16.79 -2.39 13.49
N SER A 59 17.39 -1.22 13.26
CA SER A 59 18.74 -1.14 12.69
C SER A 59 19.80 -1.81 13.58
N ALA A 60 20.63 -2.65 12.98
CA ALA A 60 21.88 -3.16 13.54
C ALA A 60 23.08 -2.24 13.25
N GLY A 61 22.92 -1.27 12.34
CA GLY A 61 23.91 -0.31 11.88
C GLY A 61 24.06 -0.30 10.35
N ILE A 62 24.80 0.69 9.84
CA ILE A 62 25.03 0.90 8.40
C ILE A 62 26.48 0.54 8.06
N LEU A 63 26.66 -0.16 6.94
CA LEU A 63 27.96 -0.43 6.34
C LEU A 63 28.38 0.77 5.48
N ASN A 64 29.18 1.67 6.06
CA ASN A 64 29.61 2.91 5.40
C ASN A 64 30.89 2.72 4.58
N PHE A 65 30.97 1.66 3.79
CA PHE A 65 32.10 1.36 2.91
C PHE A 65 31.61 0.63 1.65
N PRO A 66 32.33 0.72 0.52
CA PRO A 66 31.96 0.00 -0.69
C PRO A 66 32.13 -1.50 -0.45
N MET A 67 31.12 -2.28 -0.82
CA MET A 67 31.12 -3.72 -0.59
C MET A 67 32.31 -4.40 -1.31
N PRO A 68 33.18 -5.16 -0.60
CA PRO A 68 34.33 -5.83 -1.22
C PRO A 68 33.90 -6.90 -2.23
N ASP A 69 34.72 -7.10 -3.27
CA ASP A 69 34.58 -8.28 -4.14
C ASP A 69 35.24 -9.50 -3.49
N PHE A 70 34.42 -10.45 -3.03
CA PHE A 70 34.88 -11.71 -2.46
C PHE A 70 34.98 -12.85 -3.49
N GLY A 71 34.81 -12.57 -4.78
CA GLY A 71 34.90 -13.56 -5.86
C GLY A 71 36.27 -14.23 -5.99
N ALA A 72 37.34 -13.55 -5.58
CA ALA A 72 38.70 -14.08 -5.55
C ALA A 72 38.98 -15.07 -4.41
N ILE A 73 38.06 -15.19 -3.45
CA ILE A 73 38.12 -16.20 -2.40
C ILE A 73 37.55 -17.50 -2.97
N ASN A 74 38.28 -18.60 -2.83
CA ASN A 74 37.81 -19.89 -3.31
C ASN A 74 36.44 -20.24 -2.69
N SER A 75 35.66 -21.09 -3.37
CA SER A 75 34.29 -21.45 -2.97
C SER A 75 34.18 -21.99 -1.53
N LEU A 76 35.28 -22.50 -0.97
CA LEU A 76 35.36 -23.03 0.39
C LEU A 76 36.08 -22.10 1.38
N GLY A 77 36.36 -20.84 1.01
CA GLY A 77 36.71 -19.77 1.95
C GLY A 77 38.11 -19.81 2.57
N PHE A 78 39.03 -20.67 2.11
CA PHE A 78 40.33 -20.91 2.75
C PHE A 78 41.54 -20.48 1.92
N ALA A 79 41.36 -20.04 0.66
CA ALA A 79 42.44 -19.57 -0.21
C ALA A 79 41.96 -18.40 -1.07
N THR A 80 42.86 -17.47 -1.40
CA THR A 80 42.51 -16.25 -2.15
C THR A 80 43.50 -15.99 -3.29
N VAL A 81 43.02 -15.58 -4.46
CA VAL A 81 43.85 -15.25 -5.63
C VAL A 81 44.55 -13.91 -5.43
N ILE A 82 45.87 -13.89 -5.64
CA ILE A 82 46.72 -12.69 -5.48
C ILE A 82 47.56 -12.37 -6.71
N ALA A 83 47.73 -13.35 -7.61
CA ALA A 83 48.34 -13.20 -8.92
C ALA A 83 47.72 -14.27 -9.84
N PRO A 84 47.80 -14.14 -11.18
CA PRO A 84 47.07 -14.99 -12.12
C PRO A 84 47.14 -16.50 -11.84
N SER A 85 48.33 -17.02 -11.52
CA SER A 85 48.55 -18.45 -11.25
C SER A 85 48.80 -18.78 -9.77
N TYR A 86 48.49 -17.86 -8.84
CA TYR A 86 48.85 -18.00 -7.44
C TYR A 86 47.71 -17.64 -6.48
N VAL A 87 47.56 -18.49 -5.48
CA VAL A 87 46.71 -18.21 -4.31
C VAL A 87 47.57 -18.07 -3.06
N VAL A 88 46.98 -17.54 -2.00
CA VAL A 88 47.57 -17.49 -0.66
C VAL A 88 46.64 -18.15 0.36
N SER A 89 47.27 -18.80 1.34
CA SER A 89 46.62 -19.50 2.45
C SER A 89 47.68 -19.79 3.52
N VAL A 90 47.30 -20.49 4.58
CA VAL A 90 48.20 -20.98 5.63
C VAL A 90 48.74 -22.37 5.33
N ALA A 91 49.98 -22.62 5.78
CA ALA A 91 50.74 -23.81 5.42
C ALA A 91 50.18 -25.10 6.05
N HIS A 92 49.60 -25.02 7.25
CA HIS A 92 49.01 -26.19 7.92
C HIS A 92 47.77 -26.75 7.20
N ASN A 93 47.18 -26.00 6.25
CA ASN A 93 46.14 -26.51 5.35
C ASN A 93 46.74 -27.44 4.26
N GLY A 94 47.32 -28.55 4.70
CA GLY A 94 48.03 -29.51 3.84
C GLY A 94 47.13 -30.46 3.04
N GLY A 95 45.81 -30.43 3.25
CA GLY A 95 44.87 -31.40 2.68
C GLY A 95 44.35 -31.09 1.27
N TYR A 96 44.11 -29.81 0.93
CA TYR A 96 43.47 -29.44 -0.34
C TYR A 96 44.46 -29.50 -1.52
N THR A 97 44.06 -30.09 -2.64
CA THR A 97 44.90 -30.25 -3.85
C THR A 97 44.39 -29.48 -5.06
N ALA A 98 43.23 -28.85 -4.94
CA ALA A 98 42.64 -28.00 -5.95
C ALA A 98 41.79 -26.89 -5.30
N VAL A 99 41.53 -25.83 -6.06
CA VAL A 99 40.61 -24.74 -5.71
C VAL A 99 39.64 -24.48 -6.87
N ASP A 100 38.47 -23.96 -6.55
CA ASP A 100 37.48 -23.45 -7.51
C ASP A 100 36.89 -22.14 -6.97
N PHE A 101 36.35 -21.33 -7.87
CA PHE A 101 35.81 -20.00 -7.57
C PHE A 101 34.33 -19.90 -8.00
N GLY A 102 33.66 -18.85 -7.55
CA GLY A 102 32.29 -18.56 -7.96
C GLY A 102 31.19 -19.24 -7.14
N ASN A 103 31.42 -19.47 -5.84
CA ASN A 103 30.37 -19.92 -4.89
C ASN A 103 29.58 -21.16 -5.36
N LYS A 104 30.28 -22.18 -5.85
CA LYS A 104 29.67 -23.40 -6.42
C LYS A 104 28.87 -23.17 -7.72
N ALA A 105 29.23 -22.18 -8.53
CA ALA A 105 28.67 -21.94 -9.86
C ALA A 105 28.59 -23.23 -10.70
N LYS A 106 27.52 -23.34 -11.51
CA LYS A 106 27.19 -24.55 -12.29
C LYS A 106 28.31 -24.95 -13.26
N TYR A 107 28.90 -23.97 -13.95
CA TYR A 107 29.97 -24.18 -14.93
C TYR A 107 31.34 -23.67 -14.44
N LYS A 108 31.65 -23.92 -13.16
CA LYS A 108 32.93 -23.53 -12.55
C LYS A 108 34.14 -24.26 -13.09
N THR A 109 35.30 -23.60 -13.03
CA THR A 109 36.61 -24.19 -13.34
C THR A 109 37.32 -24.65 -12.06
N SER A 110 38.01 -25.80 -12.12
CA SER A 110 38.84 -26.31 -11.02
C SER A 110 40.33 -26.19 -11.38
N TYR A 111 41.08 -25.57 -10.48
CA TYR A 111 42.51 -25.29 -10.60
C TYR A 111 43.28 -26.20 -9.66
N LYS A 112 44.22 -26.97 -10.21
CA LYS A 112 45.05 -27.91 -9.45
C LYS A 112 46.28 -27.21 -8.89
N LEU A 113 46.62 -27.53 -7.65
CA LEU A 113 47.87 -27.09 -7.05
C LEU A 113 49.02 -27.93 -7.58
N ILE A 114 50.05 -27.27 -8.11
CA ILE A 114 51.28 -27.93 -8.58
C ILE A 114 52.42 -27.81 -7.56
N ASN A 115 52.49 -26.70 -6.83
CA ASN A 115 53.39 -26.52 -5.71
C ASN A 115 52.71 -25.69 -4.62
N ARG A 116 52.93 -26.01 -3.34
CA ARG A 116 52.40 -25.24 -2.21
C ARG A 116 53.21 -23.99 -1.90
N ASN A 117 54.52 -24.00 -2.17
CA ASN A 117 55.49 -22.98 -1.74
C ASN A 117 55.31 -22.58 -0.27
N ILE A 118 55.70 -23.49 0.64
CA ILE A 118 55.63 -23.25 2.08
C ILE A 118 56.75 -22.28 2.50
N ASP A 119 56.43 -21.26 3.30
CA ASP A 119 57.44 -20.35 3.84
C ASP A 119 58.52 -21.15 4.60
N PRO A 120 59.82 -21.02 4.25
CA PRO A 120 60.91 -21.72 4.94
C PRO A 120 60.96 -21.46 6.45
N GLN A 121 60.37 -20.35 6.91
CA GLN A 121 60.27 -19.98 8.32
C GLN A 121 59.09 -20.65 9.05
N TYR A 122 58.30 -21.49 8.38
CA TYR A 122 57.16 -22.21 8.97
C TYR A 122 57.56 -23.00 10.22
N LEU A 123 58.57 -23.88 10.12
CA LEU A 123 58.99 -24.74 11.22
C LEU A 123 59.87 -24.02 12.26
N THR A 124 60.41 -22.83 11.95
CA THR A 124 61.43 -22.16 12.78
C THR A 124 60.91 -20.92 13.50
N TRP A 125 59.94 -20.22 12.92
CA TRP A 125 59.34 -18.99 13.49
C TRP A 125 57.81 -19.07 13.55
N ASN A 126 57.23 -20.26 13.32
CA ASN A 126 55.79 -20.49 13.25
C ASN A 126 55.08 -19.56 12.23
N LYS A 127 55.78 -19.23 11.13
CA LYS A 127 55.21 -18.48 10.00
C LYS A 127 54.36 -19.40 9.14
N ASP A 128 53.14 -19.63 9.61
CA ASP A 128 52.15 -20.50 9.00
C ASP A 128 51.55 -19.90 7.72
N PHE A 129 52.33 -19.95 6.64
CA PHE A 129 52.02 -19.26 5.40
C PHE A 129 52.56 -20.03 4.18
N HIS A 130 51.78 -20.05 3.09
CA HIS A 130 52.22 -20.61 1.81
C HIS A 130 51.67 -19.83 0.61
N VAL A 131 52.29 -19.99 -0.57
CA VAL A 131 51.88 -19.33 -1.83
C VAL A 131 51.69 -20.38 -2.93
N PRO A 132 50.59 -21.16 -2.90
CA PRO A 132 50.43 -22.22 -3.87
C PRO A 132 50.38 -21.71 -5.32
N ARG A 133 51.14 -22.39 -6.18
CA ARG A 133 51.10 -22.23 -7.63
C ARG A 133 50.06 -23.17 -8.23
N LEU A 134 49.27 -22.65 -9.16
CA LEU A 134 48.22 -23.37 -9.88
C LEU A 134 48.71 -23.83 -11.26
N ASN A 135 48.07 -24.85 -11.81
CA ASN A 135 48.38 -25.38 -13.13
C ASN A 135 47.92 -24.50 -14.31
N LYS A 136 47.00 -23.55 -14.06
CA LYS A 136 46.42 -22.63 -15.03
C LYS A 136 46.20 -21.26 -14.38
N VAL A 137 46.19 -20.20 -15.18
CA VAL A 137 45.79 -18.86 -14.72
C VAL A 137 44.29 -18.84 -14.35
N VAL A 138 43.92 -18.14 -13.28
CA VAL A 138 42.53 -18.03 -12.85
C VAL A 138 41.77 -17.06 -13.75
N THR A 139 40.66 -17.53 -14.35
CA THR A 139 39.79 -16.73 -15.21
C THR A 139 38.56 -16.21 -14.47
N ASP A 140 38.03 -16.96 -13.51
CA ASP A 140 36.74 -16.71 -12.84
C ASP A 140 36.75 -15.47 -11.92
N ALA A 141 37.91 -15.00 -11.49
CA ALA A 141 38.07 -13.85 -10.61
C ALA A 141 39.36 -13.08 -10.92
N ALA A 142 39.34 -11.76 -10.68
CA ALA A 142 40.54 -10.94 -10.72
C ALA A 142 41.43 -11.21 -9.48
N PRO A 143 42.77 -11.21 -9.62
CA PRO A 143 43.67 -11.21 -8.48
C PRO A 143 43.47 -9.99 -7.60
N VAL A 144 43.44 -10.17 -6.28
CA VAL A 144 43.27 -9.05 -5.34
C VAL A 144 44.63 -8.43 -5.00
N PRO A 145 44.74 -7.09 -5.03
CA PRO A 145 45.96 -6.42 -4.59
C PRO A 145 46.33 -6.73 -3.14
N THR A 146 47.63 -6.79 -2.87
CA THR A 146 48.15 -6.97 -1.51
C THR A 146 48.69 -5.66 -0.96
N VAL A 147 48.71 -5.50 0.36
CA VAL A 147 49.20 -4.26 1.01
C VAL A 147 50.48 -4.51 1.81
N ASP A 148 51.38 -3.51 1.85
CA ASP A 148 52.45 -3.49 2.84
C ASP A 148 51.86 -3.27 4.23
N THR A 149 51.86 -4.33 5.03
CA THR A 149 51.30 -4.29 6.39
C THR A 149 52.03 -3.30 7.31
N GLN A 150 53.27 -2.87 7.00
CA GLN A 150 53.95 -1.79 7.73
C GLN A 150 53.41 -0.41 7.38
N ASP A 151 52.93 -0.22 6.15
CA ASP A 151 52.26 1.01 5.74
C ASP A 151 50.90 1.15 6.44
N VAL A 152 50.12 0.05 6.49
CA VAL A 152 48.84 -0.01 7.22
C VAL A 152 48.99 0.38 8.69
N ARG A 153 50.07 -0.06 9.33
CA ARG A 153 50.37 0.27 10.73
C ARG A 153 50.65 1.76 10.97
N LYS A 154 51.26 2.43 9.99
CA LYS A 154 51.66 3.84 10.08
C LYS A 154 50.52 4.79 9.70
N ASN A 155 49.67 4.39 8.76
CA ASN A 155 48.70 5.28 8.09
C ASN A 155 47.25 4.86 8.36
N ARG A 156 46.80 4.98 9.62
CA ARG A 156 45.46 4.54 10.05
C ARG A 156 44.29 5.34 9.47
N GLU A 157 44.54 6.56 9.00
CA GLU A 157 43.53 7.39 8.34
C GLU A 157 43.34 7.02 6.85
N ARG A 158 44.32 6.34 6.25
CA ARG A 158 44.24 5.78 4.90
C ARG A 158 43.50 4.44 4.92
N TYR A 159 43.82 3.58 5.89
CA TYR A 159 43.30 2.22 5.97
C TYR A 159 42.26 2.07 7.08
N VAL A 160 40.99 2.27 6.71
CA VAL A 160 39.92 2.63 7.68
C VAL A 160 38.90 1.53 7.94
N TYR A 161 38.64 0.65 6.96
CA TYR A 161 37.66 -0.43 7.06
C TYR A 161 38.31 -1.78 6.86
N PHE A 162 37.81 -2.78 7.57
CA PHE A 162 38.33 -4.14 7.54
C PHE A 162 37.16 -5.13 7.42
N ALA A 163 37.27 -6.04 6.46
CA ALA A 163 36.25 -7.04 6.18
C ALA A 163 36.90 -8.41 5.94
N ARG A 164 36.16 -9.49 6.22
CA ARG A 164 36.60 -10.86 5.95
C ARG A 164 35.45 -11.69 5.41
N ALA A 165 35.81 -12.78 4.73
CA ALA A 165 34.89 -13.86 4.40
C ALA A 165 35.64 -15.19 4.47
N GLY A 166 34.95 -16.25 4.88
CA GLY A 166 35.55 -17.57 5.12
C GLY A 166 34.50 -18.61 5.50
N ALA A 167 34.87 -19.88 5.47
CA ALA A 167 33.94 -21.00 5.67
C ALA A 167 34.39 -21.93 6.81
N GLY A 168 34.73 -21.39 7.97
CA GLY A 168 34.83 -22.20 9.19
C GLY A 168 33.51 -22.92 9.54
N THR A 169 33.53 -23.77 10.57
CA THR A 169 32.27 -24.16 11.27
C THR A 169 31.47 -22.90 11.59
N GLN A 170 30.15 -22.96 11.67
CA GLN A 170 29.30 -21.75 11.74
C GLN A 170 28.45 -21.78 12.99
N TYR A 171 28.44 -20.69 13.75
CA TYR A 171 27.72 -20.57 15.01
C TYR A 171 27.00 -19.23 15.11
N GLN A 172 25.85 -19.22 15.78
CA GLN A 172 25.19 -17.98 16.17
C GLN A 172 25.05 -17.93 17.69
N VAL A 173 25.27 -16.77 18.28
CA VAL A 173 25.08 -16.60 19.72
C VAL A 173 23.59 -16.75 20.06
N ASP A 174 23.26 -17.54 21.08
CA ASP A 174 21.90 -17.63 21.61
C ASP A 174 21.53 -16.35 22.37
N PRO A 175 20.38 -15.72 22.07
CA PRO A 175 20.02 -14.43 22.63
C PRO A 175 19.84 -14.44 24.15
N VAL A 176 19.56 -15.60 24.76
CA VAL A 176 19.26 -15.74 26.19
C VAL A 176 20.50 -16.15 26.99
N THR A 177 21.15 -17.24 26.59
CA THR A 177 22.29 -17.84 27.30
C THR A 177 23.61 -17.16 26.97
N LYS A 178 23.65 -16.37 25.89
CA LYS A 178 24.86 -15.74 25.33
C LYS A 178 25.96 -16.74 24.97
N LYS A 179 25.58 -18.01 24.77
CA LYS A 179 26.47 -19.08 24.33
C LYS A 179 26.31 -19.30 22.83
N PRO A 180 27.38 -19.68 22.13
CA PRO A 180 27.31 -20.02 20.71
C PRO A 180 26.50 -21.30 20.49
N VAL A 181 25.69 -21.31 19.44
CA VAL A 181 24.87 -22.44 18.97
C VAL A 181 25.41 -22.88 17.62
N TYR A 182 25.71 -24.17 17.49
CA TYR A 182 26.21 -24.77 16.25
C TYR A 182 25.14 -24.72 15.15
N ILE A 183 25.52 -24.26 13.96
CA ILE A 183 24.68 -24.25 12.75
C ILE A 183 25.16 -25.32 11.78
N THR A 184 26.43 -25.28 11.38
CA THR A 184 26.98 -26.24 10.41
C THR A 184 28.50 -26.41 10.52
N GLY A 185 29.01 -27.50 9.92
CA GLY A 185 30.42 -27.85 9.78
C GLY A 185 31.23 -26.84 8.96
N ALA A 186 32.55 -26.94 9.04
CA ALA A 186 33.44 -26.18 8.16
C ALA A 186 33.26 -26.57 6.69
N TYR A 187 33.51 -25.61 5.81
CA TYR A 187 33.52 -25.72 4.35
C TYR A 187 32.16 -25.99 3.69
N GLU A 188 31.06 -25.76 4.41
CA GLU A 188 29.71 -25.90 3.85
C GLU A 188 29.27 -24.66 3.05
N TRP A 189 29.49 -23.46 3.62
CA TRP A 189 29.23 -22.16 3.00
C TRP A 189 30.05 -21.05 3.68
N LYS A 190 30.17 -19.89 3.03
CA LYS A 190 30.95 -18.74 3.54
C LYS A 190 30.09 -17.82 4.41
N SER A 191 30.70 -17.23 5.44
CA SER A 191 30.13 -16.11 6.22
C SER A 191 31.07 -14.91 6.25
N GLY A 192 30.42 -13.74 6.29
CA GLY A 192 31.02 -12.42 6.30
C GLY A 192 31.43 -11.97 7.69
N GLY A 193 32.28 -10.95 7.74
CA GLY A 193 32.66 -10.31 8.99
C GLY A 193 33.23 -8.92 8.79
N THR A 194 32.84 -8.00 9.66
CA THR A 194 33.43 -6.67 9.79
C THR A 194 34.31 -6.61 11.03
N VAL A 195 35.46 -5.96 10.91
CA VAL A 195 36.42 -5.82 12.00
C VAL A 195 36.54 -4.36 12.41
N VAL A 196 36.44 -4.11 13.72
CA VAL A 196 36.51 -2.77 14.32
C VAL A 196 37.71 -2.65 15.24
N ASN A 197 38.40 -1.51 15.18
CA ASN A 197 39.52 -1.15 16.05
C ASN A 197 40.55 -2.30 16.26
N PRO A 198 41.11 -2.86 15.18
CA PRO A 198 42.08 -3.94 15.30
C PRO A 198 43.36 -3.47 16.01
N ILE A 199 44.02 -4.41 16.69
CA ILE A 199 45.29 -4.22 17.39
C ILE A 199 46.40 -4.85 16.56
N PHE A 200 47.36 -4.01 16.16
CA PHE A 200 48.53 -4.44 15.41
C PHE A 200 49.62 -4.95 16.34
N GLU A 201 50.05 -6.18 16.12
CA GLU A 201 51.19 -6.82 16.77
C GLU A 201 52.37 -6.94 15.77
N PRO A 202 53.60 -7.28 16.21
CA PRO A 202 54.78 -7.25 15.33
C PRO A 202 54.70 -8.11 14.05
N SER A 203 53.89 -9.18 14.05
CA SER A 203 53.80 -10.13 12.93
C SER A 203 52.37 -10.57 12.58
N ARG A 204 51.37 -9.92 13.18
CA ARG A 204 49.96 -10.23 13.00
C ARG A 204 49.07 -9.06 13.41
N LEU A 205 47.82 -9.12 13.02
CA LEU A 205 46.73 -8.28 13.49
C LEU A 205 45.78 -9.12 14.34
N ARG A 206 45.23 -8.55 15.41
CA ARG A 206 44.15 -9.19 16.18
C ARG A 206 42.96 -8.27 16.39
N TRP A 207 41.77 -8.84 16.51
CA TRP A 207 40.56 -8.11 16.88
C TRP A 207 39.72 -8.91 17.84
N VAL A 208 38.76 -8.26 18.49
CA VAL A 208 37.83 -8.86 19.45
C VAL A 208 36.43 -8.82 18.84
N ASN A 209 35.70 -9.93 18.94
CA ASN A 209 34.30 -9.99 18.54
C ASN A 209 33.40 -9.39 19.63
N TYR A 210 32.80 -8.24 19.36
CA TYR A 210 31.92 -7.51 20.28
C TYR A 210 30.45 -7.78 19.98
N GLY A 211 29.66 -8.04 21.02
CA GLY A 211 28.21 -8.27 20.91
C GLY A 211 27.37 -7.01 21.09
N PRO A 212 26.07 -7.06 20.77
CA PRO A 212 25.17 -5.90 20.70
C PRO A 212 25.18 -4.94 21.91
N PRO A 213 25.37 -5.39 23.17
CA PRO A 213 25.46 -4.47 24.31
C PRO A 213 26.71 -3.56 24.32
N ASP A 214 27.74 -3.87 23.53
CA ASP A 214 28.96 -3.07 23.43
C ASP A 214 28.86 -2.06 22.29
N ALA A 215 29.16 -0.78 22.56
CA ALA A 215 29.08 0.30 21.57
C ALA A 215 30.03 0.13 20.37
N ARG A 216 31.00 -0.80 20.44
CA ARG A 216 31.91 -1.12 19.33
C ARG A 216 31.34 -2.19 18.40
N ALA A 217 30.28 -2.90 18.78
CA ALA A 217 29.71 -3.95 17.95
C ALA A 217 29.37 -3.41 16.56
N GLN A 218 29.80 -4.13 15.52
CA GLN A 218 29.49 -3.82 14.14
C GLN A 218 28.31 -4.66 13.65
N PRO A 219 27.65 -4.28 12.55
CA PRO A 219 26.56 -5.06 11.98
C PRO A 219 26.93 -6.54 11.77
N PHE A 220 28.12 -6.80 11.23
CA PHE A 220 28.68 -8.14 11.02
C PHE A 220 29.89 -8.42 11.93
N SER A 221 29.82 -8.04 13.21
CA SER A 221 30.78 -8.51 14.20
C SER A 221 30.93 -10.04 14.13
N SER A 222 32.11 -10.53 13.76
CA SER A 222 32.39 -11.97 13.72
C SER A 222 33.81 -12.34 14.15
N ALA A 223 33.98 -13.62 14.49
CA ALA A 223 35.25 -14.22 14.91
C ALA A 223 35.65 -15.35 13.97
N ILE A 224 36.97 -15.54 13.76
CA ILE A 224 37.51 -16.71 13.04
C ILE A 224 37.58 -17.89 13.98
N GLN A 225 37.40 -19.08 13.43
CA GLN A 225 37.48 -20.30 14.22
C GLN A 225 37.84 -21.53 13.35
N ALA A 226 37.68 -22.76 13.85
CA ALA A 226 38.13 -23.97 13.14
C ALA A 226 37.55 -24.06 11.71
N GLY A 227 38.43 -24.20 10.72
CA GLY A 227 38.10 -24.18 9.29
C GLY A 227 38.22 -22.81 8.62
N ASP A 228 38.25 -21.69 9.36
CA ASP A 228 38.58 -20.37 8.77
C ASP A 228 40.09 -20.18 8.54
N SER A 229 40.92 -21.15 8.94
CA SER A 229 42.34 -21.18 8.61
C SER A 229 42.56 -20.98 7.11
N GLY A 230 43.35 -19.98 6.73
CA GLY A 230 43.63 -19.58 5.35
C GLY A 230 42.71 -18.48 4.81
N SER A 231 41.58 -18.20 5.46
CA SER A 231 40.66 -17.13 5.06
C SER A 231 41.33 -15.74 5.10
N PRO A 232 41.03 -14.86 4.13
CA PRO A 232 41.64 -13.55 4.04
C PRO A 232 40.99 -12.51 4.98
N LEU A 233 41.80 -11.54 5.40
CA LEU A 233 41.33 -10.26 5.92
C LEU A 233 41.64 -9.17 4.88
N TYR A 234 40.61 -8.44 4.48
CA TYR A 234 40.69 -7.29 3.59
C TYR A 234 40.78 -6.00 4.40
N VAL A 235 41.45 -5.01 3.82
CA VAL A 235 41.52 -3.63 4.31
C VAL A 235 41.22 -2.67 3.18
N TYR A 236 40.39 -1.67 3.44
CA TYR A 236 40.04 -0.65 2.45
C TYR A 236 41.05 0.49 2.47
N ASP A 237 41.67 0.76 1.32
CA ASP A 237 42.53 1.91 1.09
C ASP A 237 41.68 3.10 0.65
N ASN A 238 41.41 4.02 1.58
CA ASN A 238 40.54 5.18 1.32
C ASN A 238 41.19 6.26 0.43
N VAL A 239 42.49 6.14 0.13
CA VAL A 239 43.19 7.03 -0.81
C VAL A 239 43.09 6.46 -2.22
N ASP A 240 43.45 5.18 -2.39
CA ASP A 240 43.42 4.51 -3.70
C ASP A 240 42.00 4.04 -4.09
N LYS A 241 41.06 4.08 -3.15
CA LYS A 241 39.66 3.68 -3.30
C LYS A 241 39.46 2.20 -3.66
N GLU A 242 40.33 1.34 -3.15
CA GLU A 242 40.32 -0.09 -3.45
C GLU A 242 40.48 -0.96 -2.19
N TRP A 243 39.99 -2.19 -2.29
CA TRP A 243 40.18 -3.21 -1.25
C TRP A 243 41.47 -4.00 -1.48
N LYS A 244 42.27 -4.18 -0.43
CA LYS A 244 43.55 -4.92 -0.46
C LYS A 244 43.55 -6.04 0.57
N ILE A 245 44.26 -7.13 0.31
CA ILE A 245 44.46 -8.20 1.31
C ILE A 245 45.55 -7.77 2.29
N PHE A 246 45.17 -7.70 3.57
CA PHE A 246 46.10 -7.49 4.69
C PHE A 246 46.88 -8.76 5.04
N GLY A 247 46.20 -9.92 4.97
CA GLY A 247 46.81 -11.19 5.36
C GLY A 247 45.82 -12.36 5.43
N VAL A 248 46.29 -13.50 5.94
CA VAL A 248 45.52 -14.75 6.06
C VAL A 248 45.41 -15.23 7.51
N SER A 249 44.27 -15.81 7.87
CA SER A 249 43.95 -16.24 9.23
C SER A 249 44.61 -17.59 9.57
N PRO A 250 45.37 -17.76 10.67
CA PRO A 250 46.16 -18.97 10.88
C PRO A 250 45.57 -20.00 11.83
N TRP A 251 44.86 -19.61 12.88
CA TRP A 251 44.16 -20.54 13.78
C TRP A 251 43.09 -19.77 14.57
N GLY A 252 42.08 -20.49 15.10
CA GLY A 252 41.06 -19.92 15.99
C GLY A 252 41.69 -19.24 17.20
N GLY A 253 41.22 -18.06 17.59
CA GLY A 253 41.90 -17.31 18.64
C GLY A 253 41.50 -17.66 20.08
N THR A 254 41.53 -16.69 20.99
CA THR A 254 41.44 -16.94 22.45
C THR A 254 40.44 -15.99 23.13
N GLY A 255 39.72 -16.44 24.15
CA GLY A 255 38.75 -15.58 24.86
C GLY A 255 37.58 -16.34 25.47
N LYS A 256 36.52 -15.60 25.85
CA LYS A 256 35.25 -16.18 26.32
C LYS A 256 34.47 -16.80 25.15
N THR A 257 33.56 -17.74 25.47
CA THR A 257 32.68 -18.36 24.48
C THR A 257 31.58 -17.38 24.04
N GLY A 258 31.34 -17.27 22.73
CA GLY A 258 30.40 -16.29 22.16
C GLY A 258 31.07 -14.93 21.89
N TYR A 259 30.94 -13.99 22.82
CA TYR A 259 31.53 -12.65 22.70
C TYR A 259 32.86 -12.51 23.44
N GLU A 260 33.61 -11.45 23.13
CA GLU A 260 34.96 -11.20 23.62
C GLU A 260 35.97 -12.27 23.17
N TYR A 261 35.64 -13.01 22.11
CA TYR A 261 36.55 -13.93 21.44
C TYR A 261 37.54 -13.13 20.59
N THR A 262 38.84 -13.31 20.82
CA THR A 262 39.91 -12.65 20.06
C THR A 262 40.26 -13.48 18.84
N SER A 263 40.35 -12.88 17.66
CA SER A 263 40.76 -13.51 16.40
C SER A 263 42.09 -12.94 15.89
N TYR A 264 42.77 -13.66 14.99
CA TYR A 264 44.11 -13.30 14.50
C TYR A 264 44.23 -13.44 12.98
N THR A 265 44.97 -12.53 12.34
CA THR A 265 45.40 -12.63 10.95
C THR A 265 46.90 -12.40 10.86
N LEU A 266 47.62 -13.31 10.19
CA LEU A 266 49.06 -13.15 9.94
C LEU A 266 49.31 -12.06 8.91
N ASP A 267 50.39 -11.32 9.09
CA ASP A 267 50.83 -10.36 8.08
C ASP A 267 51.10 -11.03 6.74
N MET A 268 50.77 -10.34 5.65
CA MET A 268 51.17 -10.76 4.31
C MET A 268 52.69 -10.88 4.18
N GLN A 269 53.20 -12.04 3.75
CA GLN A 269 54.65 -12.28 3.59
C GLN A 269 55.15 -11.83 2.20
N LEU A 270 55.05 -10.52 1.90
CA LEU A 270 55.32 -9.97 0.56
C LEU A 270 56.69 -10.36 -0.01
N ASN A 271 57.76 -10.30 0.79
CA ASN A 271 59.11 -10.67 0.34
C ASN A 271 59.22 -12.13 -0.09
N PHE A 272 58.57 -13.05 0.64
CA PHE A 272 58.57 -14.47 0.30
C PHE A 272 57.74 -14.73 -0.96
N MET A 273 56.54 -14.16 -1.01
CA MET A 273 55.63 -14.22 -2.16
C MET A 273 56.29 -13.72 -3.45
N ASN A 274 56.87 -12.52 -3.43
CA ASN A 274 57.54 -11.95 -4.60
C ASN A 274 58.74 -12.80 -5.04
N LYS A 275 59.47 -13.42 -4.10
CA LYS A 275 60.56 -14.35 -4.41
C LYS A 275 60.06 -15.63 -5.10
N VAL A 276 58.92 -16.18 -4.65
CA VAL A 276 58.31 -17.37 -5.27
C VAL A 276 57.85 -17.06 -6.69
N ILE A 277 57.17 -15.94 -6.91
CA ILE A 277 56.69 -15.53 -8.24
C ILE A 277 57.89 -15.27 -9.18
N ALA A 278 58.87 -14.47 -8.73
CA ALA A 278 60.06 -14.16 -9.53
C ALA A 278 60.91 -15.39 -9.88
N ALA A 279 60.95 -16.43 -9.03
CA ALA A 279 61.67 -17.67 -9.33
C ALA A 279 61.04 -18.47 -10.48
N ASN A 280 59.76 -18.24 -10.75
CA ASN A 280 58.96 -18.91 -11.78
C ASN A 280 58.70 -18.02 -13.00
N THR A 281 59.48 -16.96 -13.18
CA THR A 281 59.37 -16.03 -14.31
C THR A 281 60.71 -15.99 -15.04
N ASP A 282 60.70 -16.16 -16.36
CA ASP A 282 61.88 -15.91 -17.19
C ASP A 282 62.03 -14.41 -17.49
N PRO A 283 63.24 -13.94 -17.84
CA PRO A 283 63.42 -12.56 -18.29
C PRO A 283 62.54 -12.22 -19.50
N ASP A 284 62.06 -10.98 -19.55
CA ASP A 284 61.28 -10.47 -20.68
C ASP A 284 62.01 -10.67 -22.02
N VAL A 285 61.30 -11.17 -23.02
CA VAL A 285 61.73 -11.14 -24.42
C VAL A 285 61.57 -9.71 -24.91
N THR A 286 62.68 -9.09 -25.23
CA THR A 286 62.79 -7.69 -25.64
C THR A 286 63.24 -7.63 -27.09
N ASP A 287 62.35 -8.00 -28.00
CA ASP A 287 62.55 -7.98 -29.44
C ASP A 287 62.70 -6.55 -29.99
N VAL A 288 63.38 -6.45 -31.13
CA VAL A 288 63.60 -5.19 -31.87
C VAL A 288 63.15 -5.38 -33.31
N ALA A 289 62.28 -4.50 -33.80
CA ALA A 289 61.65 -4.69 -35.12
C ALA A 289 62.66 -4.80 -36.30
N ALA A 290 63.85 -4.20 -36.16
CA ALA A 290 64.91 -4.25 -37.16
C ALA A 290 65.60 -5.62 -37.29
N ASP A 291 65.49 -6.50 -36.29
CA ASP A 291 66.19 -7.79 -36.23
C ASP A 291 65.39 -8.95 -36.87
N GLY A 292 64.23 -8.66 -37.46
CA GLY A 292 63.40 -9.62 -38.20
C GLY A 292 62.44 -10.42 -37.32
N ASP A 293 62.03 -11.59 -37.79
CA ASP A 293 61.04 -12.44 -37.11
C ASP A 293 61.63 -13.15 -35.89
N ILE A 294 60.78 -13.38 -34.88
CA ILE A 294 61.13 -14.10 -33.67
C ILE A 294 60.87 -15.60 -33.90
N HIS A 295 61.89 -16.43 -33.77
CA HIS A 295 61.79 -17.88 -33.90
C HIS A 295 61.78 -18.54 -32.53
N TRP A 296 60.68 -19.23 -32.21
CA TRP A 296 60.52 -20.03 -30.99
C TRP A 296 60.82 -21.50 -31.31
N THR A 297 62.04 -21.92 -30.97
CA THR A 297 62.50 -23.30 -31.13
C THR A 297 62.32 -24.11 -29.84
N ALA A 298 62.45 -25.43 -29.93
CA ALA A 298 62.47 -26.31 -28.76
C ALA A 298 63.55 -25.97 -27.71
N ALA A 299 64.63 -25.28 -28.10
CA ALA A 299 65.76 -24.98 -27.21
C ALA A 299 65.79 -23.53 -26.71
N ASN A 300 65.38 -22.57 -27.53
CA ASN A 300 65.45 -21.14 -27.23
C ASN A 300 64.49 -20.32 -28.11
N ILE A 301 64.27 -19.07 -27.71
CA ILE A 301 63.65 -18.03 -28.54
C ILE A 301 64.78 -17.20 -29.14
N THR A 302 64.74 -16.91 -30.44
CA THR A 302 65.81 -16.21 -31.15
C THR A 302 65.27 -15.13 -32.08
N GLN A 303 66.04 -14.06 -32.26
CA GLN A 303 65.77 -13.00 -33.24
C GLN A 303 67.12 -12.35 -33.60
N GLY A 304 67.52 -12.40 -34.87
CA GLY A 304 68.86 -11.92 -35.28
C GLY A 304 69.99 -12.60 -34.48
N GLU A 305 70.80 -11.81 -33.77
CA GLU A 305 71.86 -12.31 -32.87
C GLU A 305 71.38 -12.52 -31.42
N ASN A 306 70.15 -12.11 -31.09
CA ASN A 306 69.58 -12.23 -29.75
C ASN A 306 69.05 -13.64 -29.51
N SER A 307 69.20 -14.12 -28.27
CA SER A 307 68.64 -15.40 -27.83
C SER A 307 68.19 -15.33 -26.38
N TRP A 308 66.95 -15.75 -26.14
CA TRP A 308 66.33 -15.83 -24.82
C TRP A 308 66.03 -17.28 -24.47
N GLN A 309 66.22 -17.62 -23.21
CA GLN A 309 65.84 -18.92 -22.67
C GLN A 309 64.35 -18.92 -22.33
N TRP A 310 63.72 -20.09 -22.47
CA TRP A 310 62.35 -20.32 -22.02
C TRP A 310 62.28 -21.70 -21.37
N HIS A 311 61.34 -21.91 -20.45
CA HIS A 311 61.19 -23.16 -19.72
C HIS A 311 59.77 -23.73 -19.87
N GLY A 312 59.64 -24.75 -20.72
CA GLY A 312 58.41 -25.53 -20.91
C GLY A 312 58.51 -26.97 -20.41
N VAL A 313 57.67 -27.86 -20.96
CA VAL A 313 57.60 -29.27 -20.61
C VAL A 313 57.69 -30.15 -21.85
N ASP A 314 58.56 -31.17 -21.82
CA ASP A 314 58.71 -32.15 -22.89
C ASP A 314 57.66 -33.27 -22.80
N LYS A 315 56.38 -32.87 -22.93
CA LYS A 315 55.19 -33.71 -23.02
C LYS A 315 54.23 -33.13 -24.06
N GLN A 316 53.26 -33.91 -24.53
CA GLN A 316 52.27 -33.41 -25.48
C GLN A 316 51.25 -32.47 -24.82
N LEU A 317 50.77 -32.82 -23.62
CA LEU A 317 49.81 -32.03 -22.85
C LEU A 317 50.36 -31.69 -21.46
N PRO A 318 50.04 -30.53 -20.87
CA PRO A 318 50.41 -30.21 -19.49
C PRO A 318 49.91 -31.26 -18.48
N SER A 319 48.75 -31.87 -18.73
CA SER A 319 48.15 -32.89 -17.86
C SER A 319 48.94 -34.21 -17.80
N GLN A 320 49.92 -34.42 -18.68
CA GLN A 320 50.80 -35.59 -18.72
C GLN A 320 52.11 -35.38 -17.94
N ALA A 321 52.40 -34.14 -17.53
CA ALA A 321 53.60 -33.78 -16.79
C ALA A 321 53.41 -34.03 -15.28
N SER A 322 54.50 -34.29 -14.55
CA SER A 322 54.48 -34.30 -13.09
C SER A 322 54.33 -32.88 -12.54
N ASN A 323 53.94 -32.76 -11.27
CA ASN A 323 53.86 -31.46 -10.61
C ASN A 323 55.22 -30.75 -10.58
N GLU A 324 56.32 -31.48 -10.43
CA GLU A 324 57.68 -30.94 -10.48
C GLU A 324 58.05 -30.45 -11.88
N GLU A 325 57.67 -31.17 -12.93
CA GLU A 325 57.87 -30.72 -14.32
C GLU A 325 57.04 -29.46 -14.62
N LEU A 326 55.79 -29.41 -14.14
CA LEU A 326 54.93 -28.22 -14.28
C LEU A 326 55.46 -27.02 -13.51
N ASP A 327 55.92 -27.22 -12.26
CA ASP A 327 56.47 -26.14 -11.45
C ASP A 327 57.82 -25.64 -11.96
N ALA A 328 58.56 -26.45 -12.72
CA ALA A 328 59.79 -26.02 -13.39
C ALA A 328 59.53 -25.13 -14.63
N SER A 329 58.32 -25.16 -15.19
CA SER A 329 57.95 -24.23 -16.29
C SER A 329 57.84 -22.80 -15.77
N LYS A 330 58.15 -21.80 -16.61
CA LYS A 330 58.24 -20.40 -16.18
C LYS A 330 57.45 -19.45 -17.04
N ASP A 331 56.78 -18.52 -16.37
CA ASP A 331 56.04 -17.44 -17.00
C ASP A 331 56.99 -16.62 -17.90
N LEU A 332 56.50 -16.21 -19.08
CA LEU A 332 57.26 -15.50 -20.09
C LEU A 332 56.48 -14.30 -20.58
N ARG A 333 57.17 -13.18 -20.79
CA ARG A 333 56.59 -11.94 -21.31
C ARG A 333 57.31 -11.50 -22.58
N PHE A 334 56.54 -11.18 -23.62
CA PHE A 334 57.01 -10.44 -24.79
C PHE A 334 56.74 -8.95 -24.58
N ALA A 335 57.80 -8.16 -24.45
CA ALA A 335 57.75 -6.75 -24.07
C ALA A 335 58.61 -5.85 -24.98
N GLY A 336 58.97 -6.33 -26.17
CA GLY A 336 59.72 -5.57 -27.17
C GLY A 336 58.85 -4.73 -28.10
N ASP A 337 59.33 -4.53 -29.32
CA ASP A 337 58.70 -3.66 -30.33
C ASP A 337 57.42 -4.27 -30.95
N GLY A 338 57.18 -5.57 -30.79
CA GLY A 338 56.06 -6.26 -31.46
C GLY A 338 56.49 -6.86 -32.80
N GLY A 339 55.67 -7.76 -33.35
CA GLY A 339 55.95 -8.38 -34.64
C GLY A 339 55.54 -9.84 -34.77
N LEU A 340 56.23 -10.58 -35.65
CA LEU A 340 55.92 -11.97 -35.96
C LEU A 340 56.70 -12.94 -35.07
N ILE A 341 55.99 -13.85 -34.41
CA ILE A 341 56.53 -15.00 -33.68
C ILE A 341 56.22 -16.26 -34.47
N VAL A 342 57.25 -16.99 -34.88
CA VAL A 342 57.16 -18.25 -35.61
C VAL A 342 57.48 -19.41 -34.66
N LEU A 343 56.51 -20.30 -34.44
CA LEU A 343 56.71 -21.54 -33.71
C LEU A 343 57.32 -22.60 -34.63
N ASP A 344 58.63 -22.84 -34.49
CA ASP A 344 59.36 -23.83 -35.30
C ASP A 344 59.04 -25.28 -34.89
N SER A 345 58.46 -25.46 -33.70
CA SER A 345 57.94 -26.73 -33.19
C SER A 345 56.77 -26.50 -32.25
N ALA A 346 55.96 -27.53 -31.97
CA ALA A 346 54.91 -27.44 -30.96
C ALA A 346 55.48 -27.04 -29.59
N VAL A 347 54.77 -26.14 -28.90
CA VAL A 347 55.16 -25.57 -27.61
C VAL A 347 54.20 -26.06 -26.53
N ASN A 348 54.71 -26.82 -25.58
CA ASN A 348 54.03 -27.08 -24.31
C ASN A 348 54.71 -26.25 -23.22
N HIS A 349 54.09 -25.13 -22.87
CA HIS A 349 54.56 -24.20 -21.87
C HIS A 349 54.23 -24.63 -20.43
N GLY A 350 53.72 -25.85 -20.23
CA GLY A 350 53.44 -26.39 -18.90
C GLY A 350 52.35 -25.59 -18.16
N ALA A 351 52.69 -25.09 -16.98
CA ALA A 351 51.83 -24.24 -16.16
C ALA A 351 52.17 -22.73 -16.29
N ALA A 352 53.09 -22.38 -17.19
CA ALA A 352 53.54 -21.01 -17.38
C ALA A 352 52.48 -20.12 -18.04
N LYS A 353 52.36 -18.91 -17.53
CA LYS A 353 51.63 -17.81 -18.17
C LYS A 353 52.47 -17.19 -19.29
N LEU A 354 51.85 -16.96 -20.45
CA LEU A 354 52.43 -16.19 -21.55
C LEU A 354 51.79 -14.80 -21.60
N GLN A 355 52.59 -13.74 -21.50
CA GLN A 355 52.11 -12.35 -21.51
C GLN A 355 52.61 -11.59 -22.74
N PHE A 356 51.74 -10.79 -23.33
CA PHE A 356 52.05 -9.90 -24.45
C PHE A 356 51.78 -8.45 -24.06
N SER A 357 52.83 -7.62 -24.16
CA SER A 357 52.78 -6.18 -23.83
C SER A 357 52.94 -5.28 -25.05
N ASN A 358 52.88 -5.86 -26.24
CA ASN A 358 52.83 -5.17 -27.52
C ASN A 358 51.98 -5.99 -28.51
N ASP A 359 51.79 -5.49 -29.73
CA ASP A 359 51.04 -6.19 -30.78
C ASP A 359 51.91 -7.29 -31.42
N TYR A 360 51.41 -8.52 -31.46
CA TYR A 360 52.12 -9.65 -32.06
C TYR A 360 51.21 -10.48 -32.95
N ARG A 361 51.83 -11.19 -33.90
CA ARG A 361 51.23 -12.27 -34.67
C ARG A 361 51.99 -13.55 -34.40
N VAL A 362 51.30 -14.65 -34.05
CA VAL A 362 51.89 -15.93 -33.68
C VAL A 362 51.47 -16.99 -34.68
N VAL A 363 52.43 -17.59 -35.38
CA VAL A 363 52.19 -18.53 -36.49
C VAL A 363 52.98 -19.83 -36.31
N SER A 364 52.55 -20.90 -36.98
CA SER A 364 53.37 -22.10 -37.15
C SER A 364 54.38 -21.89 -38.28
N ALA A 365 55.60 -22.40 -38.12
CA ALA A 365 56.51 -22.57 -39.25
C ALA A 365 55.89 -23.43 -40.35
N GLU A 366 56.26 -23.17 -41.61
CA GLU A 366 55.74 -23.88 -42.77
C GLU A 366 55.97 -25.40 -42.65
N GLY A 367 54.90 -26.20 -42.76
CA GLY A 367 54.95 -27.65 -42.65
C GLY A 367 55.11 -28.21 -41.23
N ALA A 368 55.30 -27.37 -40.21
CA ALA A 368 55.45 -27.82 -38.83
C ALA A 368 54.12 -28.17 -38.14
N ASN A 369 53.03 -27.48 -38.50
CA ASN A 369 51.72 -27.58 -37.85
C ASN A 369 51.82 -27.44 -36.32
N SER A 370 52.64 -26.49 -35.86
CA SER A 370 52.94 -26.25 -34.47
C SER A 370 51.68 -25.86 -33.69
N THR A 371 51.54 -26.43 -32.50
CA THR A 371 50.46 -26.12 -31.54
C THR A 371 51.03 -25.46 -30.30
N TRP A 372 50.20 -24.75 -29.55
CA TRP A 372 50.58 -24.22 -28.24
C TRP A 372 49.59 -24.65 -27.15
N VAL A 373 50.12 -25.08 -26.01
CA VAL A 373 49.39 -25.37 -24.76
C VAL A 373 50.20 -24.86 -23.57
N GLY A 374 49.56 -24.39 -22.50
CA GLY A 374 50.28 -23.78 -21.37
C GLY A 374 49.37 -23.34 -20.22
N GLY A 375 49.90 -22.58 -19.26
CA GLY A 375 49.14 -22.07 -18.11
C GLY A 375 48.04 -21.08 -18.46
N GLY A 376 48.27 -20.26 -19.50
CA GLY A 376 47.31 -19.29 -20.04
C GLY A 376 47.99 -18.15 -20.77
N ILE A 377 47.19 -17.30 -21.41
CA ILE A 377 47.62 -16.12 -22.13
C ILE A 377 47.07 -14.86 -21.44
N GLU A 378 47.93 -13.88 -21.23
CA GLU A 378 47.58 -12.53 -20.82
C GLU A 378 47.94 -11.56 -21.95
N VAL A 379 47.00 -10.71 -22.34
CA VAL A 379 47.24 -9.63 -23.30
C VAL A 379 46.98 -8.33 -22.58
N ASP A 380 47.99 -7.46 -22.51
CA ASP A 380 47.87 -6.18 -21.82
C ASP A 380 46.84 -5.27 -22.50
N ALA A 381 46.31 -4.31 -21.75
CA ALA A 381 45.38 -3.32 -22.25
C ALA A 381 45.89 -2.63 -23.53
N ASP A 382 44.95 -2.34 -24.44
CA ASP A 382 45.20 -1.72 -25.75
C ASP A 382 46.09 -2.53 -26.72
N LYS A 383 46.41 -3.80 -26.42
CA LYS A 383 47.21 -4.69 -27.29
C LYS A 383 46.38 -5.76 -27.96
N THR A 384 46.85 -6.19 -29.12
CA THR A 384 46.23 -7.26 -29.92
C THR A 384 47.24 -8.33 -30.28
N VAL A 385 46.85 -9.59 -30.07
CA VAL A 385 47.62 -10.75 -30.52
C VAL A 385 46.82 -11.53 -31.56
N ASP A 386 47.33 -11.56 -32.78
CA ASP A 386 46.82 -12.43 -33.85
C ASP A 386 47.39 -13.84 -33.65
N TRP A 387 46.52 -14.78 -33.30
CA TRP A 387 46.84 -16.11 -32.81
C TRP A 387 46.46 -17.18 -33.84
N GLU A 388 47.44 -17.58 -34.65
CA GLU A 388 47.25 -18.49 -35.79
C GLU A 388 47.76 -19.92 -35.52
N VAL A 389 47.86 -20.31 -34.24
CA VAL A 389 48.28 -21.65 -33.83
C VAL A 389 47.17 -22.37 -33.06
N ASN A 390 46.93 -23.64 -33.41
CA ASN A 390 45.91 -24.45 -32.75
C ASN A 390 46.35 -24.90 -31.35
N GLY A 391 45.36 -25.15 -30.49
CA GLY A 391 45.54 -25.91 -29.25
C GLY A 391 45.41 -27.42 -29.48
N LEU A 392 45.34 -28.18 -28.39
CA LEU A 392 45.20 -29.63 -28.41
C LEU A 392 43.98 -30.10 -27.61
N ALA A 393 43.35 -31.18 -28.08
CA ALA A 393 42.27 -31.83 -27.34
C ALA A 393 42.75 -32.32 -25.97
N GLY A 394 41.97 -32.01 -24.93
CA GLY A 394 42.33 -32.28 -23.54
C GLY A 394 43.06 -31.13 -22.84
N ASP A 395 43.32 -30.01 -23.53
CA ASP A 395 43.74 -28.75 -22.93
C ASP A 395 42.66 -27.67 -23.05
N THR A 396 42.63 -26.76 -22.08
CA THR A 396 41.79 -25.56 -22.10
C THR A 396 42.70 -24.34 -22.09
N LEU A 397 42.67 -23.53 -23.14
CA LEU A 397 43.33 -22.23 -23.18
C LEU A 397 42.64 -21.30 -22.18
N HIS A 398 43.39 -20.62 -21.32
CA HIS A 398 42.85 -19.61 -20.41
C HIS A 398 43.33 -18.25 -20.87
N LYS A 399 42.41 -17.31 -21.11
CA LYS A 399 42.70 -15.93 -21.53
C LYS A 399 42.30 -14.94 -20.44
N ILE A 400 43.24 -14.07 -20.08
CA ILE A 400 43.07 -12.92 -19.17
C ILE A 400 43.74 -11.67 -19.77
N GLY A 401 43.73 -10.55 -19.03
CA GLY A 401 44.21 -9.24 -19.49
C GLY A 401 43.21 -8.54 -20.41
N GLU A 402 43.14 -7.22 -20.32
CA GLU A 402 42.13 -6.38 -20.98
C GLU A 402 42.27 -6.34 -22.51
N GLY A 403 43.42 -6.72 -23.06
CA GLY A 403 43.69 -6.71 -24.49
C GLY A 403 43.00 -7.83 -25.27
N THR A 404 43.21 -7.80 -26.59
CA THR A 404 42.54 -8.64 -27.59
C THR A 404 43.37 -9.86 -27.96
N LEU A 405 42.75 -11.05 -27.93
CA LEU A 405 43.26 -12.25 -28.58
C LEU A 405 42.42 -12.55 -29.82
N TYR A 406 43.01 -12.35 -31.00
CA TYR A 406 42.35 -12.58 -32.28
C TYR A 406 42.69 -13.99 -32.78
N VAL A 407 41.76 -14.94 -32.69
CA VAL A 407 42.01 -16.35 -32.99
C VAL A 407 41.77 -16.62 -34.47
N ASN A 408 42.83 -16.94 -35.22
CA ASN A 408 42.84 -16.98 -36.68
C ASN A 408 43.64 -18.18 -37.24
N ALA A 409 43.69 -19.28 -36.49
CA ALA A 409 44.39 -20.49 -36.93
C ALA A 409 43.61 -21.24 -38.02
N VAL A 410 44.24 -22.23 -38.67
CA VAL A 410 43.63 -22.99 -39.77
C VAL A 410 43.07 -24.33 -39.27
N GLY A 411 41.87 -24.68 -39.72
CA GLY A 411 41.24 -25.99 -39.49
C GLY A 411 40.48 -26.10 -38.17
N ASN A 412 40.28 -27.34 -37.72
CA ASN A 412 39.62 -27.64 -36.45
C ASN A 412 40.61 -27.56 -35.29
N ASN A 413 40.42 -26.59 -34.39
CA ASN A 413 41.14 -26.55 -33.12
C ASN A 413 40.52 -27.55 -32.13
N GLY A 414 41.33 -28.49 -31.64
CA GLY A 414 40.89 -29.50 -30.67
C GLY A 414 40.75 -28.99 -29.24
N GLY A 415 41.33 -27.83 -28.90
CA GLY A 415 41.34 -27.28 -27.54
C GLY A 415 40.03 -26.61 -27.14
N ALA A 416 39.81 -26.49 -25.82
CA ALA A 416 38.75 -25.66 -25.25
C ALA A 416 39.29 -24.26 -24.87
N LEU A 417 38.40 -23.31 -24.58
CA LEU A 417 38.74 -21.95 -24.16
C LEU A 417 37.97 -21.55 -22.90
N ASN A 418 38.66 -20.93 -21.95
CA ASN A 418 38.09 -20.18 -20.85
C ASN A 418 38.55 -18.72 -20.96
N VAL A 419 37.59 -17.80 -21.03
CA VAL A 419 37.87 -16.36 -21.14
C VAL A 419 37.47 -15.70 -19.84
N GLY A 420 38.42 -15.06 -19.18
CA GLY A 420 38.21 -14.34 -17.94
C GLY A 420 38.37 -12.83 -18.07
N ASP A 421 38.99 -12.32 -19.14
CA ASP A 421 39.17 -10.87 -19.32
C ASP A 421 39.46 -10.48 -20.77
N GLY A 422 39.18 -9.21 -21.08
CA GLY A 422 39.41 -8.59 -22.39
C GLY A 422 38.55 -9.16 -23.52
N LEU A 423 39.02 -8.98 -24.75
CA LEU A 423 38.34 -9.42 -25.97
C LEU A 423 38.97 -10.70 -26.53
N VAL A 424 38.13 -11.65 -26.93
CA VAL A 424 38.55 -12.76 -27.79
C VAL A 424 37.70 -12.76 -29.05
N VAL A 425 38.34 -12.67 -30.22
CA VAL A 425 37.67 -12.78 -31.52
C VAL A 425 37.86 -14.19 -32.07
N LEU A 426 36.77 -14.90 -32.34
CA LEU A 426 36.80 -16.24 -32.94
C LEU A 426 36.72 -16.11 -34.47
N ALA A 427 37.86 -16.13 -35.16
CA ALA A 427 38.00 -15.92 -36.60
C ALA A 427 38.84 -17.03 -37.27
N GLN A 428 38.73 -18.26 -36.80
CA GLN A 428 39.42 -19.44 -37.32
C GLN A 428 39.21 -19.59 -38.83
N GLN A 429 40.25 -19.91 -39.58
CA GLN A 429 40.20 -20.14 -41.03
C GLN A 429 39.90 -21.59 -41.38
N ALA A 430 39.20 -21.83 -42.49
CA ALA A 430 38.96 -23.18 -42.99
C ALA A 430 40.24 -23.82 -43.56
N ASN A 431 40.42 -25.11 -43.35
CA ASN A 431 41.48 -25.87 -44.02
C ASN A 431 41.09 -26.24 -45.47
N GLU A 432 41.99 -26.93 -46.20
CA GLU A 432 41.72 -27.37 -47.58
C GLU A 432 40.49 -28.30 -47.73
N ALA A 433 40.08 -28.98 -46.65
CA ALA A 433 38.89 -29.82 -46.59
C ALA A 433 37.60 -29.04 -46.25
N GLY A 434 37.69 -27.73 -45.99
CA GLY A 434 36.58 -26.88 -45.57
C GLY A 434 36.23 -27.01 -44.09
N GLU A 435 37.07 -27.67 -43.29
CA GLU A 435 36.84 -27.81 -41.85
C GLU A 435 37.31 -26.55 -41.12
N GLN A 436 36.48 -26.06 -40.19
CA GLN A 436 36.69 -24.82 -39.45
C GLN A 436 35.98 -24.94 -38.10
N LYS A 437 36.74 -24.80 -37.00
CA LYS A 437 36.19 -24.71 -35.63
C LYS A 437 37.22 -24.04 -34.73
N ALA A 438 36.86 -22.90 -34.12
CA ALA A 438 37.79 -22.10 -33.32
C ALA A 438 38.20 -22.78 -32.01
N PHE A 439 37.25 -23.43 -31.33
CA PHE A 439 37.48 -24.22 -30.11
C PHE A 439 36.40 -25.30 -29.96
N SER A 440 36.73 -26.38 -29.25
CA SER A 440 35.78 -27.46 -28.93
C SER A 440 34.68 -27.03 -27.95
N LYS A 441 34.96 -26.02 -27.11
CA LYS A 441 34.09 -25.46 -26.07
C LYS A 441 34.60 -24.08 -25.68
N VAL A 442 33.71 -23.13 -25.39
CA VAL A 442 34.05 -21.81 -24.82
C VAL A 442 33.30 -21.59 -23.51
N THR A 443 34.02 -21.22 -22.45
CA THR A 443 33.46 -20.78 -21.17
C THR A 443 33.79 -19.30 -20.92
N ILE A 444 32.77 -18.46 -20.75
CA ILE A 444 32.88 -17.02 -20.51
C ILE A 444 32.63 -16.79 -19.01
N VAL A 445 33.57 -16.18 -18.29
CA VAL A 445 33.51 -16.04 -16.82
C VAL A 445 33.97 -14.67 -16.33
N SER A 446 33.61 -14.35 -15.08
CA SER A 446 33.94 -13.17 -14.28
C SER A 446 33.22 -11.86 -14.62
N GLY A 447 32.45 -11.81 -15.71
CA GLY A 447 31.70 -10.63 -16.14
C GLY A 447 32.53 -9.57 -16.88
N ARG A 448 33.86 -9.68 -16.87
CA ARG A 448 34.79 -8.79 -17.58
C ARG A 448 34.92 -9.04 -19.10
N PRO A 449 34.92 -10.28 -19.60
CA PRO A 449 35.32 -10.52 -20.98
C PRO A 449 34.18 -10.34 -21.97
N THR A 450 34.58 -10.10 -23.23
CA THR A 450 33.72 -10.26 -24.41
C THR A 450 34.31 -11.32 -25.33
N VAL A 451 33.49 -12.26 -25.79
CA VAL A 451 33.82 -13.19 -26.87
C VAL A 451 33.04 -12.80 -28.10
N GLN A 452 33.75 -12.43 -29.17
CA GLN A 452 33.17 -11.95 -30.42
C GLN A 452 33.25 -13.01 -31.51
N ILE A 453 32.18 -13.21 -32.26
CA ILE A 453 32.18 -14.04 -33.47
C ILE A 453 32.81 -13.27 -34.63
N GLY A 454 33.90 -13.80 -35.20
CA GLY A 454 34.63 -13.19 -36.30
C GLY A 454 34.33 -13.79 -37.68
N GLY A 455 33.52 -14.86 -37.74
CA GLY A 455 33.21 -15.58 -38.97
C GLY A 455 32.06 -16.57 -38.80
N GLU A 456 31.58 -17.16 -39.90
CA GLU A 456 30.66 -18.29 -39.85
C GLU A 456 31.36 -19.55 -39.29
N ASN A 457 30.57 -20.50 -38.77
CA ASN A 457 31.03 -21.84 -38.36
C ASN A 457 32.16 -21.87 -37.31
N GLN A 458 32.31 -20.80 -36.51
CA GLN A 458 33.36 -20.70 -35.50
C GLN A 458 33.11 -21.61 -34.30
N ILE A 459 31.87 -21.61 -33.82
CA ILE A 459 31.40 -22.40 -32.68
C ILE A 459 29.87 -22.55 -32.75
N THR A 460 29.33 -23.63 -32.17
CA THR A 460 27.89 -23.86 -32.04
C THR A 460 27.39 -23.39 -30.68
N GLY A 461 26.15 -22.86 -30.60
CA GLY A 461 25.59 -22.35 -29.34
C GLY A 461 25.58 -23.35 -28.18
N SER A 462 25.44 -24.65 -28.46
CA SER A 462 25.51 -25.72 -27.44
C SER A 462 26.87 -25.85 -26.74
N ASP A 463 27.94 -25.37 -27.39
CA ASP A 463 29.33 -25.48 -26.93
C ASP A 463 29.79 -24.20 -26.19
N ILE A 464 28.90 -23.23 -26.01
CA ILE A 464 29.13 -21.98 -25.27
C ILE A 464 28.51 -22.08 -23.88
N TYR A 465 29.26 -21.62 -22.87
CA TYR A 465 28.88 -21.66 -21.47
C TYR A 465 29.22 -20.32 -20.78
N PHE A 466 28.27 -19.74 -20.06
CA PHE A 466 28.50 -18.62 -19.15
C PHE A 466 28.68 -19.17 -17.74
N GLY A 467 29.89 -19.09 -17.20
CA GLY A 467 30.21 -19.52 -15.84
C GLY A 467 29.87 -18.45 -14.81
N TYR A 468 30.62 -18.41 -13.70
CA TYR A 468 30.42 -17.44 -12.64
C TYR A 468 30.52 -16.01 -13.16
N ARG A 469 29.49 -15.18 -12.93
CA ARG A 469 29.33 -13.80 -13.42
C ARG A 469 29.33 -13.64 -14.94
N GLY A 470 29.32 -14.74 -15.71
CA GLY A 470 29.25 -14.70 -17.17
C GLY A 470 30.24 -13.73 -17.85
N GLY A 471 29.70 -12.88 -18.71
CA GLY A 471 30.37 -11.97 -19.64
C GLY A 471 29.56 -11.84 -20.93
N ASN A 472 30.11 -11.17 -21.94
CA ASN A 472 29.40 -10.91 -23.20
C ASN A 472 29.77 -11.93 -24.27
N LEU A 473 28.76 -12.45 -24.97
CA LEU A 473 28.91 -13.06 -26.29
C LEU A 473 28.44 -12.06 -27.33
N ASP A 474 29.36 -11.51 -28.11
CA ASP A 474 29.07 -10.59 -29.20
C ASP A 474 28.93 -11.36 -30.53
N LEU A 475 27.71 -11.34 -31.09
CA LEU A 475 27.39 -11.98 -32.35
C LEU A 475 27.98 -11.26 -33.57
N ASN A 476 28.29 -9.96 -33.44
CA ASN A 476 29.01 -9.16 -34.43
C ASN A 476 28.50 -9.30 -35.88
N GLY A 477 27.18 -9.25 -36.06
CA GLY A 477 26.51 -9.37 -37.36
C GLY A 477 26.29 -10.79 -37.86
N TYR A 478 26.73 -11.82 -37.13
CA TYR A 478 26.44 -13.22 -37.45
C TYR A 478 25.18 -13.73 -36.71
N ASP A 479 24.49 -14.69 -37.32
CA ASP A 479 23.33 -15.34 -36.70
C ASP A 479 23.76 -16.51 -35.79
N MET A 480 22.97 -16.78 -34.76
CA MET A 480 23.22 -17.91 -33.86
C MET A 480 21.92 -18.54 -33.37
N ALA A 481 21.93 -19.85 -33.12
CA ALA A 481 20.79 -20.58 -32.59
C ALA A 481 21.11 -21.31 -31.27
N PHE A 482 20.15 -21.32 -30.34
CA PHE A 482 20.23 -22.02 -29.07
C PHE A 482 18.96 -22.82 -28.78
N SER A 483 19.13 -24.11 -28.50
CA SER A 483 18.10 -24.95 -27.88
C SER A 483 18.04 -24.76 -26.35
N SER A 484 19.15 -24.29 -25.78
CA SER A 484 19.33 -23.90 -24.37
C SER A 484 20.56 -22.99 -24.27
N ILE A 485 20.48 -21.91 -23.51
CA ILE A 485 21.64 -21.06 -23.21
C ILE A 485 22.27 -21.56 -21.91
N ASN A 486 23.48 -22.11 -21.97
CA ASN A 486 24.16 -22.62 -20.78
C ASN A 486 24.72 -21.46 -19.93
N HIS A 487 24.07 -21.10 -18.84
CA HIS A 487 24.52 -20.04 -17.93
C HIS A 487 24.44 -20.46 -16.46
N SER A 488 25.23 -19.81 -15.61
CA SER A 488 25.26 -20.03 -14.15
C SER A 488 24.45 -18.99 -13.38
N ASP A 489 24.41 -17.75 -13.86
CA ASP A 489 23.79 -16.59 -13.21
C ASP A 489 23.43 -15.52 -14.25
N SER A 490 22.97 -14.36 -13.78
CA SER A 490 22.51 -13.24 -14.60
C SER A 490 23.62 -12.43 -15.27
N GLY A 491 24.90 -12.75 -15.03
CA GLY A 491 26.02 -12.08 -15.71
C GLY A 491 26.22 -12.51 -17.16
N ALA A 492 25.43 -13.45 -17.66
CA ALA A 492 25.45 -13.86 -19.06
C ALA A 492 24.76 -12.81 -19.94
N ALA A 493 25.43 -12.34 -20.99
CA ALA A 493 24.81 -11.46 -21.98
C ALA A 493 25.12 -11.93 -23.41
N ILE A 494 24.13 -11.84 -24.29
CA ILE A 494 24.29 -12.07 -25.74
C ILE A 494 23.94 -10.77 -26.45
N ILE A 495 24.90 -10.18 -27.14
CA ILE A 495 24.79 -8.85 -27.74
C ILE A 495 25.12 -8.89 -29.24
N ASN A 496 24.86 -7.79 -29.95
CA ASN A 496 25.46 -7.54 -31.25
C ASN A 496 26.10 -6.15 -31.27
N GLY A 497 27.42 -6.10 -31.08
CA GLY A 497 28.20 -4.88 -31.11
C GLY A 497 28.40 -4.29 -32.52
N ASN A 498 28.01 -5.01 -33.58
CA ASN A 498 28.14 -4.52 -34.94
C ASN A 498 27.01 -3.56 -35.30
N ALA A 499 27.34 -2.27 -35.46
CA ALA A 499 26.39 -1.23 -35.81
C ALA A 499 25.92 -1.26 -37.27
N ASP A 500 26.68 -1.90 -38.16
CA ASP A 500 26.42 -1.90 -39.60
C ASP A 500 25.67 -3.16 -40.06
N GLN A 501 25.68 -4.22 -39.24
CA GLN A 501 25.09 -5.51 -39.59
C GLN A 501 24.27 -6.09 -38.44
N LEU A 502 22.99 -6.35 -38.74
CA LEU A 502 22.03 -6.97 -37.84
C LEU A 502 22.35 -8.46 -37.62
N SER A 503 22.20 -8.94 -36.39
CA SER A 503 22.26 -10.37 -36.04
C SER A 503 20.88 -10.88 -35.65
N THR A 504 20.59 -12.15 -35.94
CA THR A 504 19.40 -12.86 -35.48
C THR A 504 19.76 -14.01 -34.56
N LEU A 505 19.26 -13.95 -33.33
CA LEU A 505 19.34 -15.01 -32.32
C LEU A 505 18.09 -15.88 -32.39
N THR A 506 18.22 -17.14 -32.79
CA THR A 506 17.12 -18.10 -32.83
C THR A 506 17.04 -18.92 -31.54
N LEU A 507 15.89 -18.91 -30.88
CA LEU A 507 15.59 -19.72 -29.70
C LEU A 507 14.67 -20.88 -30.09
N ASN A 508 15.23 -22.09 -30.15
CA ASN A 508 14.56 -23.30 -30.68
C ASN A 508 14.51 -24.44 -29.67
N ASN A 509 14.05 -24.15 -28.45
CA ASN A 509 13.94 -25.15 -27.38
C ASN A 509 12.95 -26.27 -27.73
N SER A 510 13.22 -27.45 -27.18
CA SER A 510 12.34 -28.63 -27.22
C SER A 510 11.74 -28.98 -25.84
N SER A 511 12.12 -28.27 -24.79
CA SER A 511 11.67 -28.42 -23.39
C SER A 511 11.66 -27.06 -22.70
N ASN A 512 11.10 -26.96 -21.49
CA ASN A 512 11.08 -25.69 -20.75
C ASN A 512 12.50 -25.16 -20.53
N GLN A 513 12.72 -23.88 -20.87
CA GLN A 513 13.98 -23.17 -20.65
C GLN A 513 13.72 -21.89 -19.88
N THR A 514 14.69 -21.51 -19.05
CA THR A 514 14.77 -20.21 -18.39
C THR A 514 16.14 -19.62 -18.67
N PHE A 515 16.21 -18.34 -19.02
CA PHE A 515 17.45 -17.58 -19.17
C PHE A 515 17.36 -16.33 -18.28
N VAL A 516 18.23 -16.25 -17.26
CA VAL A 516 18.27 -15.12 -16.31
C VAL A 516 19.29 -14.04 -16.70
N GLY A 517 19.97 -14.21 -17.83
CA GLY A 517 20.88 -13.22 -18.38
C GLY A 517 20.16 -12.23 -19.30
N HIS A 518 20.94 -11.33 -19.91
CA HIS A 518 20.43 -10.23 -20.72
C HIS A 518 20.58 -10.50 -22.23
N LEU A 519 19.63 -10.04 -23.05
CA LEU A 519 19.71 -10.11 -24.52
C LEU A 519 19.77 -8.71 -25.12
N GLY A 520 20.80 -8.45 -25.90
CA GLY A 520 21.05 -7.13 -26.49
C GLY A 520 21.79 -6.18 -25.55
N SER A 521 21.91 -4.93 -25.95
CA SER A 521 22.44 -3.86 -25.11
C SER A 521 21.86 -2.52 -25.52
N GLN A 522 21.67 -1.61 -24.56
CA GLN A 522 21.16 -0.26 -24.86
C GLN A 522 21.99 0.49 -25.92
N GLU A 523 23.32 0.32 -25.92
CA GLU A 523 24.21 0.97 -26.89
C GLU A 523 23.94 0.54 -28.34
N THR A 524 23.43 -0.68 -28.54
CA THR A 524 23.21 -1.31 -29.85
C THR A 524 21.81 -1.92 -29.98
N ALA A 525 20.83 -1.37 -29.28
CA ALA A 525 19.49 -1.94 -29.16
C ALA A 525 18.80 -2.18 -30.52
N SER A 526 19.19 -1.45 -31.57
CA SER A 526 18.64 -1.63 -32.93
C SER A 526 19.33 -2.72 -33.77
N ASN A 527 20.28 -3.47 -33.20
CA ASN A 527 21.15 -4.36 -33.96
C ASN A 527 20.95 -5.87 -33.66
N LEU A 528 20.09 -6.23 -32.71
CA LEU A 528 19.80 -7.64 -32.40
C LEU A 528 18.32 -7.97 -32.58
N ASN A 529 18.05 -8.97 -33.42
CA ASN A 529 16.76 -9.63 -33.51
C ASN A 529 16.76 -10.93 -32.69
N VAL A 530 15.62 -11.27 -32.12
CA VAL A 530 15.37 -12.56 -31.47
C VAL A 530 14.17 -13.22 -32.12
N ASP A 531 14.38 -14.43 -32.64
CA ASP A 531 13.34 -15.27 -33.22
C ASP A 531 13.07 -16.46 -32.29
N TYR A 532 11.92 -16.43 -31.60
CA TYR A 532 11.43 -17.56 -30.83
C TYR A 532 10.67 -18.53 -31.75
N ALA A 533 11.35 -19.62 -32.10
CA ALA A 533 10.91 -20.63 -33.06
C ALA A 533 11.00 -22.03 -32.42
N ALA A 534 10.22 -22.22 -31.35
CA ALA A 534 10.23 -23.47 -30.58
C ALA A 534 9.72 -24.67 -31.39
N ASP A 535 10.22 -25.86 -31.07
CA ASP A 535 9.69 -27.12 -31.62
C ASP A 535 8.19 -27.24 -31.27
N SER A 536 7.41 -27.83 -32.17
CA SER A 536 5.98 -28.10 -32.01
C SER A 536 5.60 -28.86 -30.72
N SER A 537 6.54 -29.62 -30.13
CA SER A 537 6.37 -30.31 -28.83
C SER A 537 6.91 -29.54 -27.63
N ALA A 538 7.46 -28.34 -27.82
CA ALA A 538 8.11 -27.56 -26.79
C ALA A 538 7.10 -26.96 -25.80
N GLY A 539 7.56 -26.75 -24.57
CA GLY A 539 6.81 -26.02 -23.55
C GLY A 539 6.97 -24.51 -23.71
N PHE A 540 7.67 -23.86 -22.79
CA PHE A 540 7.92 -22.41 -22.84
C PHE A 540 9.42 -22.06 -22.80
N TRP A 541 9.76 -20.86 -23.26
CA TRP A 541 11.01 -20.20 -22.90
C TRP A 541 10.70 -18.99 -22.02
N GLU A 542 11.35 -18.88 -20.87
CA GLU A 542 11.24 -17.75 -19.95
C GLU A 542 12.53 -16.93 -19.98
N LEU A 543 12.40 -15.67 -20.37
CA LEU A 543 13.44 -14.67 -20.22
C LEU A 543 13.18 -13.96 -18.89
N ALA A 544 14.22 -13.84 -18.07
CA ALA A 544 14.14 -13.33 -16.70
C ALA A 544 15.34 -12.44 -16.33
N GLY A 545 15.97 -11.78 -17.31
CA GLY A 545 17.11 -10.89 -17.12
C GLY A 545 17.07 -9.63 -17.99
N GLY A 546 15.92 -9.33 -18.59
CA GLY A 546 15.70 -8.16 -19.46
C GLY A 546 16.21 -8.34 -20.89
N ALA A 547 15.86 -7.38 -21.75
CA ALA A 547 16.34 -7.33 -23.13
C ALA A 547 16.28 -5.92 -23.75
N ASP A 548 17.23 -5.61 -24.63
CA ASP A 548 17.28 -4.41 -25.47
C ASP A 548 17.40 -4.81 -26.95
N LEU A 549 16.26 -4.86 -27.66
CA LEU A 549 16.17 -5.53 -28.96
C LEU A 549 15.57 -4.67 -30.07
N ASN A 550 15.95 -4.98 -31.30
CA ASN A 550 15.35 -4.40 -32.49
C ASN A 550 14.02 -5.10 -32.81
N GLN A 551 14.02 -6.43 -32.76
CA GLN A 551 12.84 -7.22 -33.04
C GLN A 551 12.78 -8.45 -32.17
N LEU A 552 11.59 -8.77 -31.69
CA LEU A 552 11.24 -10.05 -31.09
C LEU A 552 10.11 -10.70 -31.88
N SER A 553 10.38 -11.82 -32.54
CA SER A 553 9.38 -12.59 -33.27
C SER A 553 8.98 -13.83 -32.49
N VAL A 554 7.71 -13.96 -32.11
CA VAL A 554 7.15 -15.14 -31.44
C VAL A 554 6.42 -15.98 -32.49
N GLN A 555 7.13 -16.94 -33.10
CA GLN A 555 6.63 -17.67 -34.28
C GLN A 555 5.67 -18.82 -33.91
N ASN A 556 5.89 -19.47 -32.77
CA ASN A 556 5.08 -20.58 -32.27
C ASN A 556 5.27 -20.73 -30.75
N GLY A 557 4.39 -21.47 -30.08
CA GLY A 557 4.55 -21.81 -28.66
C GLY A 557 4.25 -20.65 -27.70
N ILE A 558 4.88 -20.70 -26.52
CA ILE A 558 4.70 -19.72 -25.43
C ILE A 558 6.05 -19.12 -25.04
N LEU A 559 6.24 -17.83 -25.33
CA LEU A 559 7.36 -17.05 -24.79
C LEU A 559 6.90 -16.30 -23.53
N ARG A 560 7.74 -16.30 -22.48
CA ARG A 560 7.48 -15.61 -21.22
C ARG A 560 8.57 -14.58 -20.96
N LEU A 561 8.16 -13.38 -20.59
CA LEU A 561 9.01 -12.32 -20.04
C LEU A 561 8.67 -12.21 -18.57
N ALA A 562 9.64 -12.28 -17.68
CA ALA A 562 9.45 -12.25 -16.22
C ALA A 562 10.50 -11.37 -15.56
N GLY A 563 10.19 -10.86 -14.36
CA GLY A 563 11.24 -10.54 -13.39
C GLY A 563 11.78 -11.81 -12.74
N ARG A 564 12.54 -11.67 -11.65
CA ARG A 564 13.10 -12.82 -10.93
C ARG A 564 13.27 -12.55 -9.45
N PRO A 565 13.28 -13.58 -8.59
CA PRO A 565 13.67 -13.40 -7.20
C PRO A 565 15.09 -12.84 -7.09
N THR A 566 15.30 -11.97 -6.10
CA THR A 566 16.65 -11.51 -5.75
C THR A 566 17.53 -12.73 -5.41
N PRO A 567 18.71 -12.89 -6.01
CA PRO A 567 19.59 -14.00 -5.68
C PRO A 567 20.10 -13.90 -4.25
N HIS A 568 19.81 -14.89 -3.42
CA HIS A 568 20.38 -15.04 -2.08
C HIS A 568 21.22 -16.31 -1.95
N ALA A 569 22.21 -16.26 -1.08
CA ALA A 569 23.15 -17.33 -0.82
C ALA A 569 22.44 -18.63 -0.46
N GLY A 570 22.83 -19.74 -1.11
CA GLY A 570 22.21 -21.05 -0.92
C GLY A 570 20.87 -21.24 -1.62
N ASN A 571 20.55 -20.39 -2.61
CA ASN A 571 19.31 -20.43 -3.39
C ASN A 571 18.05 -20.26 -2.52
N VAL A 572 18.16 -19.45 -1.47
CA VAL A 572 16.99 -19.01 -0.70
C VAL A 572 16.19 -18.03 -1.56
N VAL A 573 14.88 -18.19 -1.55
CA VAL A 573 13.94 -17.33 -2.27
C VAL A 573 13.01 -16.71 -1.25
N PHE A 574 12.99 -15.39 -1.19
CA PHE A 574 11.99 -14.63 -0.43
C PHE A 574 10.87 -14.24 -1.37
N SER A 575 9.62 -14.42 -0.95
CA SER A 575 8.48 -14.09 -1.80
C SER A 575 8.31 -12.58 -1.92
N ASP A 576 8.81 -11.79 -0.98
CA ASP A 576 8.72 -10.33 -0.90
C ASP A 576 10.01 -9.60 -1.33
N ASP A 577 10.95 -10.28 -2.00
CA ASP A 577 12.20 -9.67 -2.51
C ASP A 577 12.46 -10.09 -3.96
N TRP A 578 12.10 -9.21 -4.90
CA TRP A 578 12.13 -9.46 -6.33
C TRP A 578 12.85 -8.35 -7.09
N ILE A 579 13.41 -8.73 -8.24
CA ILE A 579 14.03 -7.83 -9.21
C ILE A 579 13.06 -7.66 -10.37
N ASP A 580 12.66 -6.42 -10.60
CA ASP A 580 11.95 -6.00 -11.79
C ASP A 580 12.88 -6.02 -13.01
N GLU A 581 12.44 -6.64 -14.11
CA GLU A 581 13.19 -6.74 -15.35
C GLU A 581 12.43 -6.02 -16.48
N THR A 582 13.17 -5.24 -17.28
CA THR A 582 12.61 -4.45 -18.38
C THR A 582 13.01 -5.03 -19.73
N TYR A 583 12.05 -5.06 -20.66
CA TYR A 583 12.20 -5.53 -22.03
C TYR A 583 11.90 -4.37 -22.99
N THR A 584 12.95 -3.69 -23.42
CA THR A 584 12.89 -2.57 -24.37
C THR A 584 13.06 -3.12 -25.78
N ILE A 585 11.97 -3.17 -26.56
CA ILE A 585 11.98 -3.83 -27.86
C ILE A 585 11.33 -2.94 -28.90
N ASN A 586 12.05 -2.57 -29.96
CA ASN A 586 11.48 -1.67 -30.98
C ASN A 586 10.21 -2.26 -31.62
N ASN A 587 10.23 -3.55 -31.97
CA ASN A 587 9.11 -4.25 -32.59
C ASN A 587 8.92 -5.67 -32.03
N VAL A 588 7.70 -6.02 -31.65
CA VAL A 588 7.33 -7.39 -31.24
C VAL A 588 6.27 -7.91 -32.21
N ASP A 589 6.54 -9.00 -32.91
CA ASP A 589 5.56 -9.66 -33.79
C ASP A 589 5.18 -11.03 -33.19
N VAL A 590 3.90 -11.18 -32.82
CA VAL A 590 3.37 -12.44 -32.30
C VAL A 590 2.54 -13.13 -33.39
N ALA A 591 3.04 -14.25 -33.89
CA ALA A 591 2.44 -14.98 -34.99
C ALA A 591 1.07 -15.58 -34.62
N SER A 592 0.32 -15.99 -35.65
CA SER A 592 -1.01 -16.57 -35.45
C SER A 592 -0.97 -17.78 -34.51
N ARG A 593 -1.84 -17.76 -33.48
CA ARG A 593 -1.97 -18.80 -32.44
C ARG A 593 -0.74 -18.95 -31.52
N ALA A 594 0.28 -18.11 -31.65
CA ALA A 594 1.37 -18.02 -30.68
C ALA A 594 0.93 -17.24 -29.44
N THR A 595 1.64 -17.41 -28.33
CA THR A 595 1.38 -16.68 -27.09
C THR A 595 2.63 -15.98 -26.58
N LEU A 596 2.50 -14.68 -26.33
CA LEU A 596 3.46 -13.90 -25.53
C LEU A 596 2.87 -13.67 -24.14
N ARG A 597 3.62 -13.96 -23.10
CA ARG A 597 3.20 -13.73 -21.72
C ARG A 597 4.17 -12.79 -21.01
N VAL A 598 3.63 -11.76 -20.36
CA VAL A 598 4.36 -10.85 -19.47
C VAL A 598 3.96 -11.22 -18.03
N ASN A 599 4.92 -11.77 -17.30
CA ASN A 599 4.76 -12.31 -15.94
C ASN A 599 5.00 -11.23 -14.87
N GLU A 600 4.97 -11.63 -13.60
CA GLU A 600 5.27 -10.77 -12.46
C GLU A 600 6.64 -10.12 -12.58
N HIS A 601 6.72 -8.85 -12.18
CA HIS A 601 7.94 -8.05 -12.16
C HIS A 601 8.56 -7.86 -13.56
N ALA A 602 7.76 -7.96 -14.63
CA ALA A 602 8.20 -7.69 -15.99
C ALA A 602 7.52 -6.44 -16.57
N THR A 603 8.33 -5.58 -17.18
CA THR A 603 7.89 -4.42 -17.96
C THR A 603 8.23 -4.64 -19.43
N LEU A 604 7.22 -4.61 -20.31
CA LEU A 604 7.42 -4.65 -21.76
C LEU A 604 7.15 -3.27 -22.36
N ASP A 605 8.19 -2.65 -22.91
CA ASP A 605 8.11 -1.39 -23.67
C ASP A 605 8.36 -1.66 -25.15
N ALA A 606 7.29 -1.69 -25.97
CA ALA A 606 7.41 -2.09 -27.37
C ALA A 606 6.30 -1.60 -28.31
N ASN A 607 6.58 -1.62 -29.61
CA ASN A 607 5.53 -1.66 -30.64
C ASN A 607 5.16 -3.13 -30.92
N VAL A 608 4.05 -3.58 -30.35
CA VAL A 608 3.56 -4.96 -30.44
C VAL A 608 2.53 -5.10 -31.54
N LYS A 609 2.68 -6.14 -32.37
CA LYS A 609 1.68 -6.59 -33.33
C LYS A 609 1.22 -8.01 -32.97
N LEU A 610 -0.06 -8.15 -32.64
CA LEU A 610 -0.69 -9.46 -32.42
C LEU A 610 -1.44 -9.88 -33.68
N ASN A 611 -0.93 -10.89 -34.39
CA ASN A 611 -1.56 -11.42 -35.60
C ASN A 611 -2.85 -12.21 -35.29
N GLU A 612 -3.54 -12.69 -36.33
CA GLU A 612 -4.84 -13.36 -36.21
C GLU A 612 -4.80 -14.50 -35.18
N LEU A 613 -5.73 -14.53 -34.22
CA LEU A 613 -5.79 -15.53 -33.14
C LEU A 613 -4.55 -15.60 -32.22
N ALA A 614 -3.63 -14.62 -32.27
CA ALA A 614 -2.53 -14.51 -31.31
C ALA A 614 -3.04 -14.08 -29.93
N ASN A 615 -2.34 -14.49 -28.87
CA ASN A 615 -2.67 -14.12 -27.50
C ASN A 615 -1.50 -13.41 -26.82
N MET A 616 -1.77 -12.27 -26.20
CA MET A 616 -0.91 -11.65 -25.19
C MET A 616 -1.54 -11.88 -23.83
N MET A 617 -0.74 -12.35 -22.87
CA MET A 617 -1.18 -12.59 -21.52
C MET A 617 -0.39 -11.75 -20.52
N LEU A 618 -1.06 -10.89 -19.78
CA LEU A 618 -0.50 -10.06 -18.72
C LEU A 618 -0.90 -10.67 -17.37
N ASN A 619 0.08 -11.03 -16.54
CA ASN A 619 -0.17 -11.55 -15.20
C ASN A 619 0.01 -10.44 -14.15
N SER A 620 -0.34 -10.72 -12.89
CA SER A 620 -0.11 -9.80 -11.76
C SER A 620 1.30 -9.19 -11.79
N LYS A 621 1.45 -7.93 -11.39
CA LYS A 621 2.73 -7.20 -11.31
C LYS A 621 3.42 -6.99 -12.65
N SER A 622 2.67 -7.00 -13.75
CA SER A 622 3.22 -6.73 -15.10
C SER A 622 2.83 -5.35 -15.59
N HIS A 623 3.72 -4.78 -16.40
CA HIS A 623 3.55 -3.48 -17.03
C HIS A 623 3.74 -3.59 -18.54
N LEU A 624 2.85 -2.94 -19.29
CA LEU A 624 2.89 -2.86 -20.75
C LEU A 624 2.83 -1.40 -21.21
N SER A 625 3.86 -0.94 -21.91
CA SER A 625 3.96 0.39 -22.52
C SER A 625 4.23 0.33 -24.03
N GLY A 626 4.14 1.48 -24.69
CA GLY A 626 4.34 1.59 -26.14
C GLY A 626 3.05 1.52 -26.96
N LYS A 627 2.99 0.65 -27.97
CA LYS A 627 1.84 0.51 -28.88
C LYS A 627 1.47 -0.94 -29.08
N VAL A 628 0.18 -1.24 -29.22
CA VAL A 628 -0.32 -2.57 -29.54
C VAL A 628 -1.30 -2.51 -30.71
N GLU A 629 -1.03 -3.26 -31.78
CA GLU A 629 -1.94 -3.49 -32.89
C GLU A 629 -2.57 -4.88 -32.80
N LEU A 630 -3.90 -4.93 -32.70
CA LEU A 630 -4.68 -6.16 -32.57
C LEU A 630 -5.33 -6.56 -33.90
N ALA A 631 -4.89 -7.67 -34.50
CA ALA A 631 -5.59 -8.27 -35.64
C ALA A 631 -6.94 -8.93 -35.26
N SER A 632 -7.70 -9.37 -36.25
CA SER A 632 -8.96 -10.09 -36.04
C SER A 632 -8.77 -11.34 -35.17
N GLY A 633 -9.59 -11.50 -34.13
CA GLY A 633 -9.58 -12.65 -33.24
C GLY A 633 -8.37 -12.75 -32.31
N SER A 634 -7.44 -11.79 -32.33
CA SER A 634 -6.37 -11.70 -31.34
C SER A 634 -6.90 -11.19 -30.00
N MET A 635 -6.16 -11.43 -28.93
CA MET A 635 -6.60 -11.15 -27.57
C MET A 635 -5.47 -10.63 -26.68
N ILE A 636 -5.80 -9.64 -25.85
CA ILE A 636 -5.08 -9.36 -24.60
C ILE A 636 -5.89 -9.98 -23.46
N SER A 637 -5.25 -10.86 -22.72
CA SER A 637 -5.81 -11.53 -21.54
C SER A 637 -5.07 -11.09 -20.28
N VAL A 638 -5.82 -10.66 -19.26
CA VAL A 638 -5.28 -10.22 -17.98
C VAL A 638 -5.70 -11.23 -16.90
N ASP A 639 -4.70 -11.86 -16.28
CA ASP A 639 -4.88 -12.91 -15.26
C ASP A 639 -4.04 -12.62 -14.01
N GLN A 640 -4.72 -12.05 -13.02
CA GLN A 640 -4.17 -11.67 -11.72
C GLN A 640 -4.49 -12.71 -10.64
N THR A 641 -4.45 -14.00 -10.96
CA THR A 641 -4.77 -15.07 -10.01
C THR A 641 -3.58 -15.35 -9.07
N ASP A 642 -3.74 -15.09 -7.77
CA ASP A 642 -2.72 -15.28 -6.72
C ASP A 642 -2.10 -16.69 -6.67
N SER A 643 -2.86 -17.74 -7.02
CA SER A 643 -2.33 -19.12 -7.06
C SER A 643 -1.29 -19.36 -8.16
N LYS A 644 -1.05 -18.37 -9.02
CA LYS A 644 -0.05 -18.37 -10.09
C LYS A 644 1.09 -17.38 -9.87
N THR A 645 1.02 -16.53 -8.85
CA THR A 645 2.11 -15.59 -8.49
C THR A 645 3.00 -16.24 -7.46
N THR A 646 4.32 -16.15 -7.65
CA THR A 646 5.29 -16.60 -6.65
C THR A 646 5.76 -15.45 -5.75
N SER A 647 5.57 -14.20 -6.19
CA SER A 647 5.89 -12.99 -5.43
C SER A 647 4.73 -12.50 -4.56
N THR A 648 5.06 -12.10 -3.33
CA THR A 648 4.27 -11.26 -2.42
C THR A 648 4.77 -9.81 -2.36
N ASP A 649 5.79 -9.46 -3.16
CA ASP A 649 6.34 -8.11 -3.27
C ASP A 649 5.43 -7.21 -4.13
N GLY A 650 4.91 -6.13 -3.56
CA GLY A 650 3.95 -5.27 -4.24
C GLY A 650 2.53 -5.85 -4.37
N ASN A 651 1.62 -5.07 -4.94
CA ASN A 651 0.22 -5.46 -5.16
C ASN A 651 0.08 -6.34 -6.43
N ASN A 652 -1.10 -6.92 -6.67
CA ASN A 652 -1.30 -7.79 -7.84
C ASN A 652 -1.72 -7.03 -9.11
N ASP A 653 -1.47 -5.73 -9.17
CA ASP A 653 -2.00 -4.88 -10.22
C ASP A 653 -1.33 -5.16 -11.57
N VAL A 654 -2.06 -4.89 -12.64
CA VAL A 654 -1.54 -4.91 -14.01
C VAL A 654 -1.72 -3.51 -14.57
N VAL A 655 -0.67 -2.98 -15.18
CA VAL A 655 -0.68 -1.63 -15.76
C VAL A 655 -0.52 -1.72 -17.27
N ILE A 656 -1.42 -1.06 -17.99
CA ILE A 656 -1.34 -0.86 -19.44
C ILE A 656 -1.29 0.65 -19.71
N ASP A 657 -0.09 1.13 -20.01
CA ASP A 657 0.14 2.48 -20.52
C ASP A 657 0.27 2.50 -22.05
N ALA A 658 0.30 1.34 -22.70
CA ALA A 658 0.35 1.24 -24.15
C ALA A 658 -0.93 1.77 -24.83
N THR A 659 -0.78 2.37 -26.01
CA THR A 659 -1.91 2.69 -26.89
C THR A 659 -2.30 1.48 -27.74
N ILE A 660 -3.56 1.08 -27.70
CA ILE A 660 -4.08 -0.14 -28.33
C ILE A 660 -5.02 0.23 -29.48
N SER A 661 -4.85 -0.42 -30.63
CA SER A 661 -5.65 -0.23 -31.84
C SER A 661 -6.03 -1.57 -32.49
N GLY A 662 -6.98 -1.56 -33.44
CA GLY A 662 -7.37 -2.72 -34.23
C GLY A 662 -8.69 -3.38 -33.78
N ASN A 663 -8.84 -4.69 -34.03
CA ASN A 663 -10.12 -5.39 -33.97
C ASN A 663 -10.14 -6.57 -32.97
N GLY A 664 -9.04 -6.82 -32.27
CA GLY A 664 -8.97 -7.86 -31.22
C GLY A 664 -9.66 -7.45 -29.92
N THR A 665 -9.70 -8.38 -28.96
CA THR A 665 -10.48 -8.25 -27.71
C THR A 665 -9.60 -8.10 -26.48
N LEU A 666 -10.11 -7.45 -25.43
CA LEU A 666 -9.50 -7.44 -24.10
C LEU A 666 -10.36 -8.25 -23.13
N LYS A 667 -9.73 -9.12 -22.33
CA LYS A 667 -10.40 -9.89 -21.27
C LYS A 667 -9.65 -9.83 -19.96
N LYS A 668 -10.35 -9.55 -18.87
CA LYS A 668 -9.83 -9.59 -17.50
C LYS A 668 -10.56 -10.64 -16.68
N MET A 669 -9.84 -11.61 -16.12
CA MET A 669 -10.43 -12.82 -15.53
C MET A 669 -10.33 -12.94 -14.00
N ALA A 670 -9.53 -12.10 -13.33
CA ALA A 670 -9.11 -12.31 -11.94
C ALA A 670 -9.32 -11.05 -11.07
N PRO A 671 -9.32 -11.14 -9.72
CA PRO A 671 -9.84 -10.10 -8.83
C PRO A 671 -8.95 -8.84 -8.63
N GLY A 672 -7.69 -8.83 -9.07
CA GLY A 672 -6.79 -7.66 -8.92
C GLY A 672 -7.26 -6.41 -9.70
N ALA A 673 -6.55 -5.29 -9.61
CA ALA A 673 -6.87 -4.07 -10.35
C ALA A 673 -6.12 -4.00 -11.70
N LEU A 674 -6.84 -3.68 -12.79
CA LEU A 674 -6.24 -3.40 -14.09
C LEU A 674 -6.29 -1.91 -14.34
N TYR A 675 -5.14 -1.27 -14.52
CA TYR A 675 -5.01 0.13 -14.89
C TYR A 675 -4.84 0.26 -16.39
N ILE A 676 -5.64 1.12 -17.01
CA ILE A 676 -5.47 1.56 -18.39
C ILE A 676 -5.43 3.08 -18.39
N ASN A 677 -4.26 3.66 -18.69
CA ASN A 677 -4.02 5.10 -18.57
C ASN A 677 -3.91 5.83 -19.92
N SER A 678 -4.24 5.14 -21.01
CA SER A 678 -4.07 5.63 -22.38
C SER A 678 -5.38 5.69 -23.17
N GLU A 679 -5.37 6.50 -24.23
CA GLU A 679 -6.45 6.60 -25.22
C GLU A 679 -6.35 5.43 -26.22
N ASN A 680 -7.37 4.57 -26.26
CA ASN A 680 -7.36 3.34 -27.05
C ASN A 680 -8.49 3.30 -28.09
N THR A 681 -8.12 2.90 -29.31
CA THR A 681 -8.99 2.94 -30.50
C THR A 681 -9.41 1.57 -31.02
N PHE A 682 -9.08 0.49 -30.31
CA PHE A 682 -9.52 -0.85 -30.71
C PHE A 682 -11.03 -1.02 -30.54
N THR A 683 -11.66 -1.76 -31.46
CA THR A 683 -13.12 -1.88 -31.52
C THR A 683 -13.64 -3.24 -31.08
N GLY A 684 -12.77 -4.23 -30.86
CA GLY A 684 -13.18 -5.53 -30.35
C GLY A 684 -13.56 -5.46 -28.88
N ALA A 685 -14.47 -6.33 -28.42
CA ALA A 685 -15.08 -6.23 -27.10
C ALA A 685 -14.06 -6.26 -25.94
N THR A 686 -14.32 -5.44 -24.92
CA THR A 686 -13.63 -5.45 -23.62
C THR A 686 -14.53 -6.11 -22.59
N ASN A 687 -14.09 -7.22 -21.98
CA ASN A 687 -14.87 -7.95 -20.98
C ASN A 687 -14.13 -8.05 -19.65
N ILE A 688 -14.74 -7.53 -18.59
CA ILE A 688 -14.21 -7.56 -17.23
C ILE A 688 -15.03 -8.59 -16.44
N TYR A 689 -14.44 -9.75 -16.16
CA TYR A 689 -15.12 -10.86 -15.47
C TYR A 689 -14.96 -10.80 -13.95
N SER A 690 -13.95 -10.11 -13.44
CA SER A 690 -13.66 -10.00 -12.00
C SER A 690 -12.74 -8.82 -11.70
N GLY A 691 -12.80 -8.30 -10.47
CA GLY A 691 -11.94 -7.21 -9.99
C GLY A 691 -12.34 -5.84 -10.51
N ALA A 692 -11.38 -4.92 -10.49
CA ALA A 692 -11.57 -3.53 -10.89
C ALA A 692 -10.86 -3.23 -12.23
N LEU A 693 -11.55 -2.51 -13.12
CA LEU A 693 -10.93 -1.78 -14.24
C LEU A 693 -10.84 -0.31 -13.83
N ILE A 694 -9.62 0.20 -13.70
CA ILE A 694 -9.34 1.61 -13.46
C ILE A 694 -8.92 2.19 -14.80
N LEU A 695 -9.81 2.95 -15.43
CA LEU A 695 -9.63 3.54 -16.74
C LEU A 695 -9.51 5.05 -16.62
N ASN A 696 -8.36 5.60 -17.01
CA ASN A 696 -8.06 7.04 -16.98
C ASN A 696 -7.90 7.64 -18.40
N GLY A 697 -8.55 7.00 -19.39
CA GLY A 697 -8.53 7.41 -20.80
C GLY A 697 -9.76 6.89 -21.53
N SER A 698 -9.66 6.65 -22.85
CA SER A 698 -10.78 6.10 -23.63
C SER A 698 -10.61 4.67 -24.15
N LEU A 699 -11.75 3.99 -24.32
CA LEU A 699 -11.87 2.73 -25.05
C LEU A 699 -12.94 2.87 -26.15
N ALA A 700 -12.54 2.74 -27.42
CA ALA A 700 -13.48 2.69 -28.56
C ALA A 700 -14.29 1.38 -28.66
N SER A 701 -14.03 0.41 -27.78
CA SER A 701 -14.75 -0.86 -27.69
C SER A 701 -16.00 -0.78 -26.80
N THR A 702 -16.99 -1.63 -27.04
CA THR A 702 -17.99 -1.96 -26.03
C THR A 702 -17.33 -2.59 -24.79
N VAL A 703 -17.58 -2.01 -23.62
CA VAL A 703 -17.11 -2.51 -22.32
C VAL A 703 -18.24 -3.26 -21.63
N THR A 704 -18.00 -4.54 -21.29
CA THR A 704 -18.91 -5.36 -20.49
C THR A 704 -18.31 -5.61 -19.12
N MET A 705 -19.00 -5.14 -18.09
CA MET A 705 -18.69 -5.34 -16.68
C MET A 705 -19.57 -6.47 -16.15
N GLU A 706 -18.97 -7.63 -15.84
CA GLU A 706 -19.70 -8.78 -15.27
C GLU A 706 -20.06 -8.55 -13.80
N LYS A 707 -20.82 -9.48 -13.22
CA LYS A 707 -21.34 -9.35 -11.85
C LYS A 707 -20.22 -9.14 -10.82
N ASN A 708 -20.45 -8.25 -9.84
CA ASN A 708 -19.50 -7.90 -8.76
C ASN A 708 -18.17 -7.30 -9.26
N THR A 709 -18.20 -6.53 -10.35
CA THR A 709 -17.00 -5.82 -10.86
C THR A 709 -17.09 -4.34 -10.57
N VAL A 710 -15.95 -3.66 -10.73
CA VAL A 710 -15.82 -2.22 -10.51
C VAL A 710 -15.24 -1.56 -11.76
N LEU A 711 -15.89 -0.51 -12.26
CA LEU A 711 -15.34 0.39 -13.27
C LEU A 711 -15.06 1.73 -12.61
N ALA A 712 -13.78 2.11 -12.59
CA ALA A 712 -13.34 3.34 -11.97
C ALA A 712 -12.52 4.24 -12.90
N GLY A 713 -12.34 5.49 -12.49
CA GLY A 713 -11.49 6.48 -13.15
C GLY A 713 -12.25 7.38 -14.13
N ASN A 714 -11.57 8.45 -14.57
CA ASN A 714 -12.07 9.45 -15.51
C ASN A 714 -11.96 8.89 -16.93
N ASN A 715 -13.07 8.43 -17.51
CA ASN A 715 -13.03 7.62 -18.71
C ASN A 715 -14.08 7.94 -19.76
N THR A 716 -13.80 7.53 -20.99
CA THR A 716 -14.75 7.52 -22.10
C THR A 716 -14.82 6.14 -22.75
N VAL A 717 -16.01 5.54 -22.84
CA VAL A 717 -16.21 4.24 -23.48
C VAL A 717 -17.21 4.33 -24.64
N ALA A 718 -17.12 3.44 -25.62
CA ALA A 718 -18.06 3.43 -26.75
C ALA A 718 -19.48 3.03 -26.30
N ASP A 719 -19.65 1.82 -25.79
CA ASP A 719 -20.89 1.35 -25.17
C ASP A 719 -20.55 0.70 -23.83
N LEU A 720 -21.47 0.75 -22.86
CA LEU A 720 -21.26 0.20 -21.52
C LEU A 720 -22.37 -0.77 -21.15
N ILE A 721 -22.01 -2.03 -20.87
CA ILE A 721 -22.94 -3.07 -20.42
C ILE A 721 -22.58 -3.45 -18.99
N LEU A 722 -23.44 -3.11 -18.04
CA LEU A 722 -23.33 -3.52 -16.64
C LEU A 722 -24.25 -4.71 -16.39
N LYS A 723 -23.70 -5.79 -15.84
CA LYS A 723 -24.50 -6.90 -15.28
C LYS A 723 -25.10 -6.49 -13.93
N ASP A 724 -25.35 -7.45 -13.05
CA ASP A 724 -25.87 -7.16 -11.72
C ASP A 724 -24.74 -6.81 -10.75
N ASP A 725 -25.01 -5.99 -9.74
CA ASP A 725 -24.07 -5.68 -8.65
C ASP A 725 -22.72 -5.08 -9.13
N VAL A 726 -22.72 -4.26 -10.19
CA VAL A 726 -21.53 -3.52 -10.66
C VAL A 726 -21.45 -2.15 -9.99
N GLN A 727 -20.23 -1.73 -9.62
CA GLN A 727 -19.97 -0.39 -9.10
C GLN A 727 -19.30 0.49 -10.15
N LEU A 728 -19.81 1.71 -10.30
CA LEU A 728 -19.22 2.78 -11.09
C LEU A 728 -18.67 3.85 -10.16
N LEU A 729 -17.39 4.17 -10.30
CA LEU A 729 -16.74 5.22 -9.52
C LEU A 729 -15.94 6.12 -10.48
N PRO A 730 -16.44 7.31 -10.87
CA PRO A 730 -15.65 8.24 -11.67
C PRO A 730 -14.29 8.58 -11.05
N HIS A 731 -14.13 8.40 -9.74
CA HIS A 731 -12.85 8.46 -9.06
C HIS A 731 -12.38 7.08 -8.57
N TRP A 732 -11.06 6.90 -8.42
CA TRP A 732 -10.51 5.76 -7.68
C TRP A 732 -9.95 6.30 -6.36
N PRO A 733 -10.40 5.81 -5.19
CA PRO A 733 -10.00 6.39 -3.91
C PRO A 733 -8.50 6.19 -3.69
N ALA A 734 -7.74 7.28 -3.56
CA ALA A 734 -6.36 7.21 -3.08
C ALA A 734 -6.31 6.85 -1.59
N GLU A 735 -5.23 6.21 -1.14
CA GLU A 735 -4.99 5.97 0.28
C GLU A 735 -5.04 7.31 1.03
N ASN A 736 -5.96 7.42 2.02
CA ASN A 736 -6.22 8.61 2.85
C ASN A 736 -7.16 9.69 2.27
N GLU A 737 -7.97 9.41 1.23
CA GLU A 737 -8.96 10.40 0.70
C GLU A 737 -10.09 10.78 1.67
N SER A 738 -10.31 10.03 2.76
CA SER A 738 -11.45 10.24 3.68
C SER A 738 -11.42 11.55 4.48
N GLU A 739 -10.37 12.37 4.36
CA GLU A 739 -10.16 13.60 5.16
C GLU A 739 -10.06 14.90 4.33
N SER A 740 -10.23 14.87 3.00
CA SER A 740 -10.12 16.08 2.16
C SER A 740 -11.48 16.69 1.81
N ASP A 741 -11.68 17.95 2.17
CA ASP A 741 -12.87 18.75 1.78
C ASP A 741 -12.82 19.18 0.29
N THR A 742 -11.76 18.88 -0.45
CA THR A 742 -11.61 19.25 -1.87
C THR A 742 -11.17 18.05 -2.73
N PHE A 743 -11.71 17.94 -3.95
CA PHE A 743 -11.37 16.88 -4.90
C PHE A 743 -11.37 17.38 -6.35
N VAL A 744 -10.68 16.67 -7.25
CA VAL A 744 -10.81 16.92 -8.70
C VAL A 744 -11.99 16.11 -9.22
N ALA A 745 -13.01 16.81 -9.70
CA ALA A 745 -14.17 16.22 -10.34
C ALA A 745 -13.76 15.32 -11.52
N ALA A 746 -14.28 14.10 -11.53
CA ALA A 746 -14.05 13.12 -12.59
C ALA A 746 -15.33 12.80 -13.34
N THR A 747 -15.23 12.48 -14.63
CA THR A 747 -16.38 12.20 -15.49
C THR A 747 -16.26 10.83 -16.13
N GLN A 748 -17.33 10.04 -16.06
CA GLN A 748 -17.46 8.85 -16.89
C GLN A 748 -18.38 9.15 -18.07
N THR A 749 -17.90 8.93 -19.28
CA THR A 749 -18.64 9.21 -20.51
C THR A 749 -18.91 7.92 -21.27
N VAL A 750 -20.16 7.68 -21.64
CA VAL A 750 -20.59 6.60 -22.53
C VAL A 750 -21.03 7.22 -23.85
N ASN A 751 -20.31 6.98 -24.95
CA ASN A 751 -20.60 7.61 -26.24
C ASN A 751 -21.86 7.07 -26.93
N GLY A 752 -22.21 5.81 -26.66
CA GLY A 752 -23.35 5.09 -27.19
C GLY A 752 -24.32 4.71 -26.08
N THR A 753 -24.77 3.45 -26.08
CA THR A 753 -25.77 2.96 -25.13
C THR A 753 -25.13 2.48 -23.84
N MET A 754 -25.73 2.87 -22.72
CA MET A 754 -25.51 2.26 -21.41
C MET A 754 -26.64 1.28 -21.10
N ALA A 755 -26.33 -0.01 -20.93
CA ALA A 755 -27.29 -1.03 -20.54
C ALA A 755 -26.96 -1.55 -19.14
N ALA A 756 -27.90 -1.52 -18.20
CA ALA A 756 -27.68 -1.89 -16.80
C ALA A 756 -28.64 -2.97 -16.29
N GLY A 757 -28.08 -3.99 -15.63
CA GLY A 757 -28.80 -4.99 -14.83
C GLY A 757 -29.29 -4.43 -13.49
N SER A 758 -29.51 -5.31 -12.52
CA SER A 758 -30.05 -4.95 -11.20
C SER A 758 -28.94 -4.56 -10.21
N ASN A 759 -29.28 -3.77 -9.18
CA ASN A 759 -28.39 -3.45 -8.05
C ASN A 759 -27.06 -2.79 -8.41
N ASN A 760 -26.99 -2.10 -9.54
CA ASN A 760 -25.80 -1.33 -9.89
C ASN A 760 -25.72 -0.05 -9.06
N LEU A 761 -24.50 0.31 -8.65
CA LEU A 761 -24.24 1.49 -7.82
C LEU A 761 -23.32 2.46 -8.56
N LEU A 762 -23.75 3.71 -8.68
CA LEU A 762 -22.92 4.84 -9.11
C LEU A 762 -22.56 5.66 -7.87
N SER A 763 -21.27 5.73 -7.55
CA SER A 763 -20.76 6.51 -6.43
C SER A 763 -20.10 7.79 -6.94
N LEU A 764 -20.67 8.94 -6.57
CA LEU A 764 -20.20 10.28 -6.98
C LEU A 764 -19.78 11.08 -5.75
N ARG A 765 -18.75 11.91 -5.88
CA ARG A 765 -18.46 12.94 -4.88
C ARG A 765 -19.10 14.25 -5.29
N THR A 766 -19.58 15.03 -4.33
CA THR A 766 -20.12 16.37 -4.58
C THR A 766 -19.69 17.33 -3.48
N HIS A 767 -19.12 18.46 -3.86
CA HIS A 767 -18.78 19.56 -2.96
C HIS A 767 -19.89 20.61 -3.01
N PHE A 768 -20.60 20.76 -1.88
CA PHE A 768 -21.73 21.66 -1.72
C PHE A 768 -21.27 23.03 -1.22
N ASP A 769 -20.78 23.85 -2.14
CA ASP A 769 -20.45 25.26 -1.93
C ASP A 769 -20.93 26.07 -3.15
N PRO A 770 -21.81 27.08 -2.97
CA PRO A 770 -22.35 27.87 -4.09
C PRO A 770 -21.27 28.72 -4.78
N ALA A 771 -20.17 29.05 -4.10
CA ALA A 771 -19.05 29.77 -4.70
C ALA A 771 -18.12 28.85 -5.51
N PHE A 772 -18.12 27.54 -5.23
CA PHE A 772 -17.21 26.58 -5.85
C PHE A 772 -17.78 25.15 -5.86
N THR A 773 -18.88 24.93 -6.59
CA THR A 773 -19.48 23.60 -6.70
C THR A 773 -18.61 22.69 -7.58
N GLN A 774 -18.23 21.53 -7.07
CA GLN A 774 -17.52 20.47 -7.81
C GLN A 774 -18.26 19.16 -7.67
N THR A 775 -18.41 18.41 -8.77
CA THR A 775 -19.13 17.13 -8.73
C THR A 775 -18.58 16.14 -9.74
N ASP A 776 -18.47 14.87 -9.33
CA ASP A 776 -18.24 13.77 -10.26
C ASP A 776 -19.49 13.56 -11.13
N LYS A 777 -19.31 13.16 -12.40
CA LYS A 777 -20.43 13.06 -13.37
C LYS A 777 -20.46 11.75 -14.14
N LEU A 778 -21.67 11.38 -14.57
CA LEU A 778 -21.92 10.36 -15.59
C LEU A 778 -22.63 10.97 -16.80
N LEU A 779 -22.00 10.94 -17.97
CA LEU A 779 -22.55 11.48 -19.21
C LEU A 779 -22.82 10.34 -20.20
N ILE A 780 -24.05 10.25 -20.71
CA ILE A 780 -24.47 9.20 -21.66
C ILE A 780 -24.95 9.87 -22.94
N ASN A 781 -24.17 9.76 -24.02
CA ASN A 781 -24.47 10.37 -25.31
C ASN A 781 -25.50 9.57 -26.15
N GLY A 782 -25.79 8.32 -25.77
CA GLY A 782 -26.85 7.50 -26.37
C GLY A 782 -27.98 7.18 -25.39
N ASP A 783 -28.57 5.98 -25.52
CA ASP A 783 -29.69 5.54 -24.70
C ASP A 783 -29.23 4.95 -23.35
N MET A 784 -30.03 5.16 -22.30
CA MET A 784 -29.97 4.42 -21.04
C MET A 784 -31.04 3.32 -21.05
N VAL A 785 -30.62 2.06 -20.97
CA VAL A 785 -31.49 0.88 -20.97
C VAL A 785 -31.32 0.10 -19.68
N SER A 786 -32.31 0.15 -18.79
CA SER A 786 -32.26 -0.61 -17.54
C SER A 786 -33.58 -1.29 -17.21
N SER A 787 -33.50 -2.45 -16.55
CA SER A 787 -34.67 -3.15 -15.98
C SER A 787 -34.98 -2.73 -14.55
N ALA A 788 -34.05 -2.04 -13.90
CA ALA A 788 -34.14 -1.48 -12.56
C ALA A 788 -33.34 -0.17 -12.49
N PRO A 789 -33.65 0.74 -11.56
CA PRO A 789 -32.86 1.97 -11.38
C PRO A 789 -31.40 1.65 -11.04
N VAL A 790 -30.46 2.44 -11.57
CA VAL A 790 -29.09 2.47 -11.05
C VAL A 790 -29.11 3.31 -9.78
N SER A 791 -28.66 2.74 -8.66
CA SER A 791 -28.58 3.43 -7.38
C SER A 791 -27.45 4.46 -7.43
N VAL A 792 -27.72 5.69 -6.99
CA VAL A 792 -26.77 6.80 -6.97
C VAL A 792 -26.43 7.10 -5.52
N GLN A 793 -25.19 6.86 -5.13
CA GLN A 793 -24.65 7.27 -3.85
C GLN A 793 -23.83 8.54 -4.06
N VAL A 794 -24.09 9.54 -3.24
CA VAL A 794 -23.37 10.80 -3.27
C VAL A 794 -22.61 10.93 -1.96
N THR A 795 -21.30 11.15 -2.06
CA THR A 795 -20.43 11.47 -0.93
C THR A 795 -20.32 12.99 -0.85
N PRO A 796 -21.03 13.65 0.10
CA PRO A 796 -21.06 15.10 0.18
C PRO A 796 -19.84 15.67 0.93
N SER A 797 -19.38 16.84 0.50
CA SER A 797 -18.41 17.72 1.20
C SER A 797 -18.89 19.18 1.13
N GLY A 798 -18.20 20.14 1.76
CA GLY A 798 -18.62 21.56 1.78
C GLY A 798 -19.68 21.89 2.84
N ALA A 799 -20.32 23.06 2.81
CA ALA A 799 -21.25 23.49 3.87
C ALA A 799 -22.71 23.05 3.65
N GLY A 800 -23.09 22.73 2.40
CA GLY A 800 -24.50 22.71 2.03
C GLY A 800 -24.98 24.14 1.70
N PHE A 801 -25.92 24.27 0.77
CA PHE A 801 -26.53 25.55 0.41
C PHE A 801 -27.94 25.37 -0.13
N PHE A 802 -28.70 26.47 -0.11
CA PHE A 802 -30.03 26.52 -0.70
C PHE A 802 -29.93 26.64 -2.23
N THR A 803 -30.43 25.63 -2.94
CA THR A 803 -30.30 25.48 -4.40
C THR A 803 -31.32 26.26 -5.18
N ASP A 804 -32.47 26.56 -4.59
CA ASP A 804 -33.50 27.43 -5.16
C ASP A 804 -33.01 28.88 -5.07
N THR A 805 -32.51 29.37 -6.20
CA THR A 805 -31.80 30.63 -6.32
C THR A 805 -32.73 31.79 -6.61
N ASP A 806 -33.88 31.56 -7.23
CA ASP A 806 -34.88 32.58 -7.50
C ASP A 806 -35.98 32.68 -6.43
N ASN A 807 -36.01 31.73 -5.49
CA ASN A 807 -36.91 31.61 -4.33
C ASN A 807 -38.38 31.42 -4.74
N ASP A 808 -38.63 30.72 -5.84
CA ASP A 808 -39.98 30.41 -6.30
C ASP A 808 -40.61 29.20 -5.59
N GLY A 809 -39.82 28.45 -4.81
CA GLY A 809 -40.29 27.30 -4.05
C GLY A 809 -40.36 25.99 -4.84
N ALA A 810 -39.90 25.97 -6.09
CA ALA A 810 -39.91 24.83 -7.00
C ALA A 810 -38.49 24.34 -7.33
N ALA A 811 -38.41 23.18 -8.00
CA ALA A 811 -37.16 22.59 -8.44
C ALA A 811 -36.95 22.87 -9.93
N ASP A 812 -35.92 23.65 -10.26
CA ASP A 812 -35.74 24.21 -11.60
C ASP A 812 -34.51 23.71 -12.36
N ASN A 813 -34.60 23.70 -13.69
CA ASN A 813 -33.60 23.05 -14.56
C ASN A 813 -32.26 23.79 -14.65
N GLN A 814 -32.16 24.99 -14.07
CA GLN A 814 -30.94 25.80 -13.96
C GLN A 814 -30.34 25.76 -12.55
N GLU A 815 -30.99 25.05 -11.63
CA GLU A 815 -30.69 25.11 -10.20
C GLU A 815 -30.09 23.80 -9.66
N GLY A 816 -29.43 23.88 -8.51
CA GLY A 816 -28.71 22.77 -7.89
C GLY A 816 -27.62 22.13 -8.75
N VAL A 817 -27.32 20.85 -8.50
CA VAL A 817 -26.10 20.18 -8.99
C VAL A 817 -26.44 19.06 -9.98
N SER A 818 -26.10 19.23 -11.26
CA SER A 818 -26.24 18.17 -12.28
C SER A 818 -25.23 17.05 -12.05
N LEU A 819 -25.73 15.82 -11.90
CA LEU A 819 -24.92 14.62 -11.67
C LEU A 819 -24.84 13.72 -12.90
N ILE A 820 -25.97 13.57 -13.60
CA ILE A 820 -26.11 12.59 -14.69
C ILE A 820 -26.87 13.24 -15.84
N GLN A 821 -26.37 13.08 -17.06
CA GLN A 821 -27.07 13.52 -18.26
C GLN A 821 -27.19 12.39 -19.28
N VAL A 822 -28.33 12.30 -19.96
CA VAL A 822 -28.60 11.30 -21.02
C VAL A 822 -29.16 11.99 -22.26
N ALA A 823 -28.41 11.99 -23.37
CA ALA A 823 -28.87 12.59 -24.63
C ALA A 823 -29.95 11.76 -25.34
N GLY A 824 -29.91 10.43 -25.21
CA GLY A 824 -30.88 9.52 -25.80
C GLY A 824 -32.09 9.25 -24.91
N LYS A 825 -32.65 8.05 -25.03
CA LYS A 825 -33.80 7.61 -24.25
C LYS A 825 -33.38 7.26 -22.83
N ALA A 826 -34.08 7.83 -21.86
CA ALA A 826 -34.07 7.42 -20.45
C ALA A 826 -35.49 7.64 -19.88
N THR A 827 -35.65 7.36 -18.60
CA THR A 827 -36.89 7.56 -17.84
C THR A 827 -36.59 8.24 -16.51
N LYS A 828 -37.60 8.83 -15.87
CA LYS A 828 -37.45 9.40 -14.52
C LYS A 828 -36.83 8.41 -13.51
N ASP A 829 -37.15 7.12 -13.66
CA ASP A 829 -36.70 6.04 -12.77
C ASP A 829 -35.41 5.34 -13.22
N SER A 830 -34.70 5.86 -14.24
CA SER A 830 -33.44 5.25 -14.71
C SER A 830 -32.34 5.31 -13.65
N PHE A 831 -32.36 6.35 -12.81
CA PHE A 831 -31.45 6.55 -11.69
C PHE A 831 -32.25 6.91 -10.45
N ARG A 832 -31.83 6.40 -9.28
CA ARG A 832 -32.46 6.70 -7.99
C ARG A 832 -31.38 6.85 -6.93
N LEU A 833 -31.53 7.74 -5.96
CA LEU A 833 -30.62 7.78 -4.81
C LEU A 833 -30.59 6.43 -4.08
N ALA A 834 -29.41 6.05 -3.60
CA ALA A 834 -29.22 4.81 -2.83
C ALA A 834 -29.92 4.86 -1.46
N GLY A 835 -30.14 6.06 -0.92
CA GLY A 835 -31.05 6.35 0.19
C GLY A 835 -32.16 7.31 -0.25
N GLU A 836 -33.05 7.70 0.66
CA GLU A 836 -34.17 8.59 0.30
C GLU A 836 -33.72 10.05 0.05
N TYR A 837 -32.62 10.51 0.66
CA TYR A 837 -32.05 11.85 0.48
C TYR A 837 -30.53 11.86 0.70
N VAL A 838 -29.86 12.88 0.17
CA VAL A 838 -28.48 13.26 0.52
C VAL A 838 -28.54 14.33 1.61
N ALA A 839 -27.80 14.16 2.70
CA ALA A 839 -27.76 15.08 3.83
C ALA A 839 -26.49 15.93 3.77
N ARG A 840 -26.61 17.25 3.99
CA ARG A 840 -25.45 18.09 4.30
C ARG A 840 -25.84 19.32 5.12
N GLY A 841 -25.25 19.44 6.31
CA GLY A 841 -25.66 20.44 7.28
C GLY A 841 -27.10 20.18 7.73
N ALA A 842 -27.91 21.23 7.82
CA ALA A 842 -29.32 21.07 8.15
C ALA A 842 -30.18 20.54 6.98
N TYR A 843 -29.68 20.59 5.73
CA TYR A 843 -30.51 20.39 4.54
C TYR A 843 -30.55 18.95 4.03
N ALA A 844 -31.72 18.57 3.49
CA ALA A 844 -31.92 17.36 2.71
C ALA A 844 -32.04 17.67 1.20
N TYR A 845 -31.34 16.91 0.37
CA TYR A 845 -31.35 17.03 -1.09
C TYR A 845 -31.91 15.75 -1.74
N ASN A 846 -32.78 15.94 -2.73
CA ASN A 846 -33.35 14.86 -3.54
C ASN A 846 -32.81 14.92 -4.98
N LEU A 847 -32.95 13.81 -5.70
CA LEU A 847 -32.59 13.70 -7.12
C LEU A 847 -33.82 13.98 -8.00
N TYR A 848 -33.79 15.09 -8.72
CA TYR A 848 -34.84 15.52 -9.65
C TYR A 848 -34.45 15.18 -11.08
N ALA A 849 -35.41 14.74 -11.89
CA ALA A 849 -35.19 14.35 -13.28
C ALA A 849 -35.93 15.30 -14.23
N PHE A 850 -35.18 16.08 -15.01
CA PHE A 850 -35.71 16.94 -16.06
C PHE A 850 -35.74 16.17 -17.37
N ALA A 851 -36.92 16.06 -17.98
CA ALA A 851 -37.13 15.34 -19.23
C ALA A 851 -36.69 16.18 -20.45
N PRO A 852 -36.48 15.55 -21.63
CA PRO A 852 -36.27 16.27 -22.89
C PRO A 852 -37.38 17.30 -23.15
N GLY A 853 -36.99 18.55 -23.48
CA GLY A 853 -37.90 19.69 -23.58
C GLY A 853 -38.13 20.45 -22.26
N ARG A 854 -37.56 19.94 -21.16
CA ARG A 854 -37.59 20.55 -19.82
C ARG A 854 -36.20 20.77 -19.23
N SER A 855 -35.15 20.20 -19.80
CA SER A 855 -33.76 20.41 -19.38
C SER A 855 -33.23 21.75 -19.91
N SER A 856 -32.28 22.37 -19.21
CA SER A 856 -31.70 23.65 -19.67
C SER A 856 -30.68 23.42 -20.78
N GLU A 857 -30.88 24.04 -21.95
CA GLU A 857 -29.90 24.00 -23.06
C GLU A 857 -28.53 24.53 -22.63
N GLU A 858 -28.49 25.56 -21.78
CA GLU A 858 -27.26 26.19 -21.31
C GLU A 858 -26.41 25.28 -20.41
N GLN A 859 -27.02 24.26 -19.81
CA GLN A 859 -26.40 23.32 -18.88
C GLN A 859 -26.03 21.97 -19.54
N ARG A 860 -26.21 21.84 -20.86
CA ARG A 860 -25.98 20.59 -21.59
C ARG A 860 -24.48 20.27 -21.73
N GLU A 861 -24.10 19.06 -21.32
CA GLU A 861 -22.74 18.50 -21.47
C GLU A 861 -22.70 17.24 -22.36
N VAL A 862 -23.85 16.62 -22.61
CA VAL A 862 -23.99 15.48 -23.53
C VAL A 862 -24.17 15.91 -24.99
N ALA A 863 -23.80 15.03 -25.93
CA ALA A 863 -23.88 15.26 -27.37
C ALA A 863 -25.30 15.68 -27.83
N GLY A 864 -25.39 16.59 -28.80
CA GLY A 864 -26.64 17.12 -29.36
C GLY A 864 -26.76 18.64 -29.23
N SER A 865 -27.98 19.18 -29.34
CA SER A 865 -28.28 20.62 -29.23
C SER A 865 -29.66 20.84 -28.62
N GLY A 866 -29.91 22.00 -28.02
CA GLY A 866 -31.19 22.30 -27.38
C GLY A 866 -31.42 21.58 -26.05
N ASP A 867 -32.64 21.71 -25.56
CA ASP A 867 -33.19 21.12 -24.32
C ASP A 867 -33.57 19.63 -24.43
N GLN A 868 -33.25 18.98 -25.55
CA GLN A 868 -33.62 17.60 -25.83
C GLN A 868 -32.60 16.60 -25.22
N PHE A 869 -32.63 16.47 -23.90
CA PHE A 869 -31.86 15.49 -23.10
C PHE A 869 -32.47 15.33 -21.70
N TRP A 870 -32.13 14.25 -21.00
CA TRP A 870 -32.45 14.09 -19.57
C TRP A 870 -31.33 14.65 -18.69
N ASP A 871 -31.68 15.41 -17.66
CA ASP A 871 -30.75 15.90 -16.64
C ASP A 871 -31.23 15.47 -15.24
N TYR A 872 -30.40 14.73 -14.50
CA TYR A 872 -30.67 14.31 -13.14
C TYR A 872 -29.84 15.17 -12.18
N ARG A 873 -30.52 16.01 -11.40
CA ARG A 873 -29.90 17.05 -10.58
C ARG A 873 -30.23 16.84 -9.11
N LEU A 874 -29.25 17.08 -8.23
CA LEU A 874 -29.50 17.23 -6.80
C LEU A 874 -29.99 18.63 -6.48
N GLN A 875 -31.13 18.72 -5.82
CA GLN A 875 -31.71 19.98 -5.34
C GLN A 875 -32.31 19.80 -3.95
N ASN A 876 -32.47 20.89 -3.20
CA ASN A 876 -33.15 20.84 -1.91
C ASN A 876 -34.54 20.24 -2.06
N ASN A 877 -34.92 19.40 -1.10
CA ASN A 877 -36.29 18.94 -1.00
C ASN A 877 -37.18 20.10 -0.51
N MET A 878 -38.15 20.54 -1.30
CA MET A 878 -39.02 21.67 -0.96
C MET A 878 -40.34 21.19 -0.32
N LEU A 879 -40.80 21.88 0.73
CA LEU A 879 -42.07 21.64 1.40
C LEU A 879 -43.01 22.83 1.21
N THR A 880 -44.30 22.58 1.02
CA THR A 880 -45.34 23.61 0.84
C THR A 880 -46.33 23.60 1.99
N GLU A 881 -46.80 24.78 2.41
CA GLU A 881 -47.74 24.92 3.51
C GLU A 881 -49.10 24.24 3.18
N GLY A 882 -49.47 23.21 3.97
CA GLY A 882 -50.77 22.54 3.91
C GLY A 882 -50.88 21.26 3.07
N ASP A 883 -49.84 20.83 2.32
CA ASP A 883 -49.87 19.62 1.47
C ASP A 883 -48.89 18.51 1.93
N ASN A 884 -48.34 18.64 3.14
CA ASN A 884 -47.24 17.79 3.64
C ASN A 884 -47.70 16.43 4.21
N THR A 885 -48.51 15.67 3.46
CA THR A 885 -48.68 14.24 3.75
C THR A 885 -48.24 13.43 2.55
N VAL A 886 -47.08 12.79 2.69
CA VAL A 886 -46.35 11.92 1.75
C VAL A 886 -45.37 12.69 0.84
N PRO A 887 -44.09 12.28 0.73
CA PRO A 887 -43.16 12.86 -0.25
C PRO A 887 -43.79 12.82 -1.65
N VAL A 888 -43.94 14.01 -2.22
CA VAL A 888 -44.62 14.25 -3.50
C VAL A 888 -43.85 13.56 -4.64
N ASP A 889 -44.54 13.07 -5.66
CA ASP A 889 -43.91 12.66 -6.92
C ASP A 889 -43.25 13.90 -7.54
N ASN A 890 -41.92 13.99 -7.39
CA ASN A 890 -41.07 15.16 -7.67
C ASN A 890 -40.87 15.45 -9.17
N THR A 891 -41.93 15.34 -9.98
CA THR A 891 -41.92 15.79 -11.37
C THR A 891 -42.32 17.26 -11.45
N PRO A 892 -41.46 18.17 -11.95
CA PRO A 892 -41.84 19.56 -12.16
C PRO A 892 -43.01 19.68 -13.16
N VAL A 893 -44.06 20.39 -12.76
CA VAL A 893 -45.17 20.83 -13.63
C VAL A 893 -44.86 22.27 -14.06
N PRO A 894 -45.03 22.64 -15.34
CA PRO A 894 -44.62 23.96 -15.85
C PRO A 894 -45.33 25.14 -15.19
N PRO A 895 -44.68 26.33 -15.15
CA PRO A 895 -45.40 27.58 -14.97
C PRO A 895 -46.38 27.81 -16.14
N GLU A 896 -47.58 28.28 -15.85
CA GLU A 896 -48.57 28.64 -16.86
C GLU A 896 -48.03 29.74 -17.79
N PRO A 897 -48.29 29.68 -19.12
CA PRO A 897 -47.88 30.73 -20.02
C PRO A 897 -48.67 32.02 -19.73
N THR A 898 -47.95 33.10 -19.49
CA THR A 898 -48.52 34.45 -19.48
C THR A 898 -49.06 34.78 -20.89
N PRO A 899 -50.25 35.41 -21.01
CA PRO A 899 -50.82 35.72 -22.31
C PRO A 899 -50.15 36.98 -22.87
N ASP A 900 -49.31 36.80 -23.89
CA ASP A 900 -48.88 37.89 -24.78
C ASP A 900 -49.86 38.03 -25.96
N ASP A 901 -50.35 39.27 -26.05
CA ASP A 901 -50.87 40.05 -27.16
C ASP A 901 -51.27 39.38 -28.50
N GLU A 902 -52.48 39.78 -28.91
CA GLU A 902 -53.12 39.66 -30.21
C GLU A 902 -52.15 39.78 -31.40
N ASP A 903 -52.12 38.75 -32.27
CA ASP A 903 -51.86 38.94 -33.70
C ASP A 903 -52.90 38.17 -34.52
N ASP A 904 -53.43 38.89 -35.50
CA ASP A 904 -54.64 38.60 -36.23
C ASP A 904 -54.32 37.83 -37.52
N GLY A 905 -55.06 36.74 -37.77
CA GLY A 905 -55.31 36.30 -39.15
C GLY A 905 -55.39 34.79 -39.36
N GLU A 906 -56.61 34.27 -39.54
CA GLU A 906 -57.11 33.88 -40.87
C GLU A 906 -58.55 33.33 -40.75
N ASP A 907 -59.46 33.92 -41.54
CA ASP A 907 -60.76 33.36 -41.91
C ASP A 907 -60.55 32.05 -42.72
N ASP A 908 -61.38 31.01 -42.53
CA ASP A 908 -62.47 30.69 -43.47
C ASP A 908 -63.20 29.36 -43.16
N ASP A 909 -64.53 29.47 -43.18
CA ASP A 909 -65.59 28.54 -43.57
C ASP A 909 -65.86 27.16 -42.90
N THR A 910 -66.98 27.18 -42.15
CA THR A 910 -68.01 26.14 -41.87
C THR A 910 -68.62 25.49 -43.17
N PRO A 911 -69.63 24.55 -43.19
CA PRO A 911 -70.57 24.13 -42.12
C PRO A 911 -71.08 22.64 -42.16
N VAL A 912 -71.95 22.29 -41.18
CA VAL A 912 -73.30 21.63 -41.32
C VAL A 912 -73.60 20.58 -40.20
N PRO A 913 -74.87 20.46 -39.72
CA PRO A 913 -75.24 20.20 -38.32
C PRO A 913 -75.98 18.86 -38.03
N GLU A 914 -76.33 18.74 -36.74
CA GLU A 914 -77.14 17.79 -35.92
C GLU A 914 -78.19 16.84 -36.57
N PRO A 915 -78.61 15.78 -35.85
CA PRO A 915 -79.80 15.92 -34.98
C PRO A 915 -79.78 15.13 -33.64
N THR A 916 -80.34 15.74 -32.59
CA THR A 916 -81.00 15.11 -31.42
C THR A 916 -82.51 14.91 -31.74
N PRO A 917 -83.30 14.03 -31.05
CA PRO A 917 -83.87 14.36 -29.72
C PRO A 917 -84.24 13.19 -28.75
N ASP A 918 -84.26 13.53 -27.45
CA ASP A 918 -85.24 13.17 -26.38
C ASP A 918 -85.48 11.72 -25.90
N GLU A 919 -85.78 11.42 -24.62
CA GLU A 919 -85.78 12.15 -23.32
C GLU A 919 -86.13 11.14 -22.19
N GLY A 920 -85.79 11.49 -20.92
CA GLY A 920 -86.36 10.96 -19.66
C GLY A 920 -85.38 10.10 -18.82
N ASP A 921 -85.03 10.40 -17.57
CA ASP A 921 -85.75 11.08 -16.47
C ASP A 921 -84.76 11.61 -15.39
N ASP A 922 -85.25 12.57 -14.61
CA ASP A 922 -84.62 13.64 -13.80
C ASP A 922 -83.94 13.24 -12.47
N THR A 923 -82.86 13.94 -12.11
CA THR A 923 -82.71 14.78 -10.88
C THR A 923 -81.32 15.46 -10.81
N PRO A 924 -81.19 16.64 -10.19
CA PRO A 924 -80.19 17.66 -10.58
C PRO A 924 -78.79 17.44 -10.01
N VAL A 925 -77.79 17.52 -10.90
CA VAL A 925 -76.38 17.76 -10.57
C VAL A 925 -76.19 19.26 -10.32
N PRO A 926 -75.58 19.69 -9.20
CA PRO A 926 -75.30 21.11 -8.93
C PRO A 926 -74.32 21.68 -9.97
N PRO A 927 -74.34 23.01 -10.21
CA PRO A 927 -73.45 23.65 -11.17
C PRO A 927 -71.99 23.34 -10.86
N ALA A 928 -71.20 23.10 -11.91
CA ALA A 928 -69.75 23.03 -11.84
C ALA A 928 -69.23 24.26 -11.06
N PRO A 929 -68.36 24.08 -10.06
CA PRO A 929 -67.71 25.21 -9.44
C PRO A 929 -66.91 25.93 -10.53
N THR A 930 -67.16 27.24 -10.61
CA THR A 930 -66.24 28.22 -11.18
C THR A 930 -64.81 27.95 -10.71
N PRO A 931 -63.78 28.26 -11.52
CA PRO A 931 -62.40 28.24 -11.05
C PRO A 931 -62.33 29.16 -9.84
N ASP A 932 -61.97 28.62 -8.68
CA ASP A 932 -61.52 29.45 -7.57
C ASP A 932 -60.17 30.02 -7.99
N ASP A 933 -60.18 31.30 -8.38
CA ASP A 933 -59.01 32.17 -8.40
C ASP A 933 -58.51 32.34 -6.95
N ASP A 934 -57.84 31.33 -6.41
CA ASP A 934 -57.10 31.42 -5.15
C ASP A 934 -55.77 30.66 -5.24
N ASP A 935 -54.92 31.05 -6.19
CA ASP A 935 -53.48 30.76 -6.13
C ASP A 935 -52.70 32.01 -5.70
N SER A 936 -53.16 32.60 -4.59
CA SER A 936 -52.42 33.63 -3.88
C SER A 936 -51.87 33.06 -2.57
N GLY A 937 -50.61 32.62 -2.60
CA GLY A 937 -49.73 32.65 -1.43
C GLY A 937 -49.69 31.42 -0.53
N LYS A 938 -49.34 30.24 -1.06
CA LYS A 938 -48.77 29.18 -0.21
C LYS A 938 -47.27 29.42 -0.04
N ASN A 939 -46.81 29.51 1.20
CA ASN A 939 -45.38 29.67 1.47
C ASN A 939 -44.65 28.32 1.30
N ALA A 940 -43.48 28.31 0.66
CA ALA A 940 -42.64 27.13 0.45
C ALA A 940 -41.24 27.34 1.05
N ARG A 941 -40.63 26.29 1.60
CA ARG A 941 -39.27 26.35 2.18
C ARG A 941 -38.50 25.05 2.00
N PRO A 942 -37.16 25.06 2.11
CA PRO A 942 -36.37 23.83 2.10
C PRO A 942 -36.65 22.98 3.34
N ALA A 943 -36.79 21.68 3.12
CA ALA A 943 -36.83 20.67 4.16
C ALA A 943 -35.48 20.56 4.86
N VAL A 944 -35.52 20.45 6.18
CA VAL A 944 -34.37 20.00 6.97
C VAL A 944 -34.34 18.47 7.05
N THR A 945 -33.24 17.90 7.52
CA THR A 945 -33.17 16.46 7.73
C THR A 945 -34.15 16.03 8.84
N PRO A 946 -34.73 14.81 8.78
CA PRO A 946 -35.78 14.39 9.72
C PRO A 946 -35.36 14.37 11.18
N GLN A 947 -34.07 14.37 11.49
CA GLN A 947 -33.57 14.44 12.87
C GLN A 947 -33.61 15.84 13.49
N VAL A 948 -33.70 16.90 12.68
CA VAL A 948 -33.69 18.30 13.16
C VAL A 948 -34.86 18.61 14.11
N PRO A 949 -36.12 18.20 13.86
CA PRO A 949 -37.22 18.37 14.83
C PRO A 949 -36.93 17.83 16.24
N SER A 950 -36.18 16.73 16.34
CA SER A 950 -35.73 16.18 17.63
C SER A 950 -34.70 17.05 18.34
N TYR A 951 -33.91 17.82 17.59
CA TYR A 951 -32.97 18.81 18.12
C TYR A 951 -33.73 20.07 18.57
N LEU A 952 -34.68 20.57 17.77
CA LEU A 952 -35.48 21.76 18.10
C LEU A 952 -36.30 21.56 19.39
N SER A 953 -36.95 20.40 19.56
CA SER A 953 -37.83 20.13 20.70
C SER A 953 -37.12 19.82 22.03
N LEU A 954 -35.80 19.59 22.00
CA LEU A 954 -35.03 19.14 23.16
C LEU A 954 -35.12 20.12 24.34
N PRO A 955 -34.85 21.43 24.20
CA PRO A 955 -34.80 22.33 25.35
C PRO A 955 -36.10 22.41 26.13
N SER A 956 -37.22 22.59 25.44
CA SER A 956 -38.56 22.65 26.02
C SER A 956 -38.95 21.34 26.72
N ALA A 957 -38.63 20.20 26.13
CA ALA A 957 -38.96 18.88 26.67
C ALA A 957 -38.24 18.61 28.01
N LEU A 958 -36.93 18.85 28.06
CA LEU A 958 -36.10 18.58 29.25
C LEU A 958 -36.34 19.57 30.39
N LEU A 959 -36.52 20.87 30.08
CA LEU A 959 -36.85 21.90 31.06
C LEU A 959 -38.24 21.71 31.66
N SER A 960 -39.22 21.29 30.84
CA SER A 960 -40.56 20.96 31.31
C SER A 960 -40.53 19.79 32.29
N TYR A 961 -39.85 18.68 31.95
CA TYR A 961 -39.71 17.52 32.83
C TYR A 961 -39.06 17.87 34.17
N ASN A 962 -37.94 18.61 34.16
CA ASN A 962 -37.27 19.03 35.38
C ASN A 962 -38.20 19.84 36.29
N SER A 963 -38.95 20.78 35.71
CA SER A 963 -39.93 21.59 36.44
C SER A 963 -40.99 20.74 37.14
N ARG A 964 -41.54 19.74 36.43
CA ARG A 964 -42.57 18.85 36.97
C ARG A 964 -42.05 18.01 38.12
N VAL A 965 -40.93 17.31 37.94
CA VAL A 965 -40.39 16.43 38.98
C VAL A 965 -40.00 17.22 40.23
N SER A 966 -39.41 18.42 40.05
CA SER A 966 -39.10 19.33 41.15
C SER A 966 -40.35 19.76 41.93
N GLU A 967 -41.44 20.05 41.21
CA GLU A 967 -42.71 20.44 41.82
C GLU A 967 -43.45 19.27 42.48
N THR A 968 -43.43 18.08 41.87
CA THR A 968 -43.96 16.84 42.45
C THR A 968 -43.23 16.47 43.74
N PHE A 969 -41.88 16.60 43.76
CA PHE A 969 -41.10 16.44 44.98
C PHE A 969 -41.49 17.47 46.06
N ARG A 970 -41.60 18.74 45.69
CA ARG A 970 -42.02 19.81 46.62
C ARG A 970 -43.39 19.55 47.21
N ASN A 971 -44.38 19.25 46.37
CA ASN A 971 -45.76 19.01 46.79
C ASN A 971 -45.86 17.79 47.71
N GLN A 972 -45.14 16.71 47.39
CA GLN A 972 -45.07 15.54 48.26
C GLN A 972 -44.47 15.85 49.63
N VAL A 973 -43.37 16.60 49.69
CA VAL A 973 -42.71 16.96 50.96
C VAL A 973 -43.61 17.86 51.82
N LEU A 974 -44.22 18.88 51.21
CA LEU A 974 -45.02 19.87 51.92
C LEU A 974 -46.42 19.35 52.29
N ALA A 975 -46.94 18.35 51.59
CA ALA A 975 -48.20 17.70 51.91
C ALA A 975 -48.11 16.80 53.16
N GLN A 976 -46.91 16.50 53.67
CA GLN A 976 -46.74 15.75 54.92
C GLN A 976 -46.68 16.71 56.11
N ASP A 977 -47.83 17.00 56.73
CA ASP A 977 -47.95 17.81 57.95
C ASP A 977 -47.57 17.01 59.21
N ASP A 978 -46.33 16.50 59.26
CA ASP A 978 -45.78 15.76 60.39
C ASP A 978 -44.34 16.23 60.71
N LYS A 979 -44.05 16.41 62.02
CA LYS A 979 -42.71 16.74 62.53
C LYS A 979 -41.78 15.52 62.54
N LYS A 980 -42.29 14.30 62.29
CA LYS A 980 -41.50 13.08 62.17
C LYS A 980 -40.57 13.08 60.95
N GLN A 981 -39.48 12.31 61.06
CA GLN A 981 -38.69 11.95 59.89
C GLN A 981 -39.51 11.03 59.00
N ASN A 982 -39.34 11.13 57.70
CA ASN A 982 -40.08 10.30 56.76
C ASN A 982 -39.24 9.91 55.54
N LEU A 983 -39.60 8.78 54.94
CA LEU A 983 -39.07 8.26 53.67
C LEU A 983 -40.28 7.97 52.77
N PHE A 984 -40.28 8.46 51.54
CA PHE A 984 -41.35 8.22 50.58
C PHE A 984 -40.84 7.76 49.23
N PHE A 985 -41.64 6.93 48.57
CA PHE A 985 -41.45 6.51 47.19
C PHE A 985 -42.71 6.84 46.40
N GLN A 986 -42.54 7.36 45.18
CA GLN A 986 -43.60 7.66 44.23
C GLN A 986 -43.28 7.06 42.87
N TYR A 987 -44.30 6.50 42.23
CA TYR A 987 -44.31 6.20 40.81
C TYR A 987 -44.98 7.37 40.07
N LEU A 988 -44.37 7.76 38.95
CA LEU A 988 -44.76 8.89 38.12
C LEU A 988 -45.10 8.37 36.73
N ASN A 989 -46.24 8.81 36.20
CA ASN A 989 -46.61 8.55 34.81
C ASN A 989 -47.38 9.75 34.28
N GLY A 990 -47.00 10.26 33.11
CA GLY A 990 -47.59 11.48 32.55
C GLY A 990 -47.31 11.66 31.08
N GLU A 991 -47.98 12.65 30.51
CA GLU A 991 -47.82 13.04 29.12
C GLU A 991 -47.91 14.57 28.99
N ASP A 992 -47.00 15.13 28.19
CA ASP A 992 -46.98 16.53 27.81
C ASP A 992 -47.31 16.65 26.32
N ASN A 993 -48.02 17.72 25.98
CA ASN A 993 -48.20 18.20 24.61
C ASN A 993 -47.74 19.65 24.56
N TYR A 994 -46.82 19.94 23.65
CA TYR A 994 -46.26 21.26 23.43
C TYR A 994 -46.64 21.78 22.06
N HIS A 995 -46.86 23.08 21.99
CA HIS A 995 -47.04 23.84 20.75
C HIS A 995 -46.00 24.96 20.70
N SER A 996 -45.32 25.13 19.57
CA SER A 996 -44.41 26.26 19.34
C SER A 996 -45.15 27.49 18.82
N ALA A 997 -44.61 28.69 19.02
CA ALA A 997 -45.13 29.93 18.41
C ALA A 997 -44.66 30.12 16.94
N LEU A 998 -43.84 29.20 16.44
CA LEU A 998 -43.17 29.31 15.14
C LEU A 998 -44.13 28.90 14.02
N GLY A 999 -44.15 29.67 12.93
CA GLY A 999 -44.92 29.36 11.73
C GLY A 999 -44.22 28.32 10.85
N PHE A 1000 -44.91 27.88 9.78
CA PHE A 1000 -44.35 26.92 8.81
C PHE A 1000 -43.00 27.35 8.25
N MET A 1001 -42.85 28.63 7.89
CA MET A 1001 -41.61 29.18 7.31
C MET A 1001 -40.42 29.21 8.27
N ASP A 1002 -40.68 29.21 9.59
CA ASP A 1002 -39.66 29.26 10.64
C ASP A 1002 -39.46 27.88 11.31
N TYR A 1003 -39.80 26.80 10.61
CA TYR A 1003 -39.66 25.41 11.07
C TYR A 1003 -40.46 25.10 12.34
N GLY A 1004 -41.68 25.63 12.44
CA GLY A 1004 -42.59 25.35 13.55
C GLY A 1004 -42.92 23.86 13.72
N TYR A 1005 -43.04 23.45 14.98
CA TYR A 1005 -43.28 22.08 15.40
C TYR A 1005 -44.15 21.99 16.65
N ASP A 1006 -44.80 20.84 16.81
CA ASP A 1006 -45.41 20.39 18.05
C ASP A 1006 -44.60 19.21 18.60
N TYR A 1007 -44.81 18.82 19.86
CA TYR A 1007 -44.34 17.51 20.31
C TYR A 1007 -45.22 16.90 21.39
N THR A 1008 -45.22 15.57 21.44
CA THR A 1008 -45.73 14.80 22.57
C THR A 1008 -44.57 14.17 23.33
N GLN A 1009 -44.53 14.37 24.65
CA GLN A 1009 -43.57 13.72 25.55
C GLN A 1009 -44.30 12.78 26.50
N LYS A 1010 -43.92 11.50 26.53
CA LYS A 1010 -44.42 10.53 27.52
C LYS A 1010 -43.39 10.27 28.59
N GLU A 1011 -43.83 10.18 29.84
CA GLU A 1011 -42.99 10.00 31.02
C GLU A 1011 -43.40 8.74 31.78
N GLU A 1012 -42.41 7.91 32.11
CA GLU A 1012 -42.55 6.84 33.11
C GLU A 1012 -41.33 6.84 34.03
N GLY A 1013 -41.56 7.02 35.34
CA GLY A 1013 -40.47 7.17 36.28
C GLY A 1013 -40.84 6.95 37.74
N TRP A 1014 -39.86 7.19 38.60
CA TRP A 1014 -40.01 7.08 40.04
C TRP A 1014 -39.24 8.18 40.77
N LEU A 1015 -39.70 8.50 41.97
CA LEU A 1015 -39.12 9.49 42.89
C LEU A 1015 -39.03 8.89 44.30
N LEU A 1016 -37.84 8.89 44.88
CA LEU A 1016 -37.55 8.45 46.24
C LEU A 1016 -37.04 9.64 47.06
N GLY A 1017 -37.74 10.04 48.11
CA GLY A 1017 -37.33 11.17 48.94
C GLY A 1017 -37.40 10.92 50.42
N ALA A 1018 -36.62 11.67 51.18
CA ALA A 1018 -36.59 11.59 52.63
C ALA A 1018 -36.44 12.97 53.26
N LYS A 1019 -37.13 13.18 54.39
CA LYS A 1019 -36.86 14.30 55.29
C LYS A 1019 -35.64 13.96 56.14
N VAL A 1020 -34.49 14.54 55.80
CA VAL A 1020 -33.19 14.25 56.42
C VAL A 1020 -32.89 15.12 57.64
N MET A 1021 -33.54 16.28 57.74
CA MET A 1021 -33.37 17.20 58.87
C MET A 1021 -34.70 17.81 59.28
N GLN A 1022 -34.94 17.88 60.59
CA GLN A 1022 -36.01 18.68 61.20
C GLN A 1022 -35.46 19.32 62.47
N LEU A 1023 -35.30 20.63 62.46
CA LEU A 1023 -34.84 21.45 63.58
C LEU A 1023 -35.94 22.44 63.96
N GLY A 1024 -35.96 22.89 65.21
CA GLY A 1024 -36.91 23.91 65.67
C GLY A 1024 -37.59 23.60 66.99
N ASN A 1025 -38.38 24.56 67.45
CA ASN A 1025 -39.21 24.49 68.65
C ASN A 1025 -40.64 24.94 68.31
N ASP A 1026 -41.44 25.29 69.31
CA ASP A 1026 -42.84 25.71 69.08
C ASP A 1026 -42.96 27.07 68.37
N THR A 1027 -41.85 27.82 68.21
CA THR A 1027 -41.82 29.16 67.62
C THR A 1027 -41.30 29.19 66.18
N HIS A 1028 -40.30 28.37 65.84
CA HIS A 1028 -39.72 28.26 64.49
C HIS A 1028 -39.41 26.80 64.16
N SER A 1029 -39.60 26.38 62.92
CA SER A 1029 -39.12 25.10 62.39
C SER A 1029 -38.36 25.25 61.07
N LEU A 1030 -37.34 24.41 60.89
CA LEU A 1030 -36.53 24.30 59.69
C LEU A 1030 -36.43 22.82 59.31
N ALA A 1031 -36.80 22.48 58.09
CA ALA A 1031 -36.74 21.11 57.56
C ALA A 1031 -35.91 21.07 56.28
N LEU A 1032 -35.06 20.04 56.13
CA LEU A 1032 -34.39 19.72 54.87
C LEU A 1032 -34.86 18.34 54.41
N SER A 1033 -35.29 18.28 53.16
CA SER A 1033 -35.62 17.04 52.45
C SER A 1033 -34.75 16.88 51.22
N LEU A 1034 -34.36 15.65 50.91
CA LEU A 1034 -33.61 15.28 49.71
C LEU A 1034 -34.39 14.22 48.93
N GLY A 1035 -34.30 14.24 47.59
CA GLY A 1035 -34.98 13.31 46.70
C GLY A 1035 -34.12 12.87 45.53
N LEU A 1036 -34.22 11.61 45.15
CA LEU A 1036 -33.63 11.03 43.94
C LEU A 1036 -34.75 10.64 42.99
N SER A 1037 -34.62 10.96 41.71
CA SER A 1037 -35.58 10.61 40.66
C SER A 1037 -34.88 9.96 39.48
N SER A 1038 -35.63 9.12 38.78
CA SER A 1038 -35.25 8.62 37.46
C SER A 1038 -36.49 8.34 36.63
N ALA A 1039 -36.45 8.67 35.35
CA ALA A 1039 -37.52 8.43 34.41
C ALA A 1039 -36.97 8.16 33.01
N ASN A 1040 -37.76 7.43 32.22
CA ASN A 1040 -37.62 7.36 30.78
C ASN A 1040 -38.59 8.35 30.14
N LEU A 1041 -38.09 9.15 29.21
CA LEU A 1041 -38.87 10.12 28.45
C LEU A 1041 -38.87 9.71 26.98
N ASP A 1042 -40.05 9.59 26.38
CA ASP A 1042 -40.22 9.40 24.95
C ASP A 1042 -40.72 10.72 24.35
N VAL A 1043 -39.86 11.46 23.65
CA VAL A 1043 -40.18 12.73 22.98
C VAL A 1043 -40.38 12.47 21.50
N THR A 1044 -41.57 12.81 20.98
CA THR A 1044 -41.93 12.62 19.56
C THR A 1044 -42.38 13.98 19.01
N PRO A 1045 -41.53 14.68 18.25
CA PRO A 1045 -41.90 15.88 17.52
C PRO A 1045 -42.89 15.57 16.40
N ASP A 1046 -43.76 16.54 16.12
CA ASP A 1046 -44.64 16.58 14.95
C ASP A 1046 -44.27 17.83 14.15
N ALA A 1047 -43.61 17.62 13.02
CA ALA A 1047 -43.10 18.66 12.13
C ALA A 1047 -43.18 18.19 10.68
N ALA A 1048 -43.27 19.15 9.75
CA ALA A 1048 -43.40 18.84 8.32
C ALA A 1048 -42.18 18.12 7.72
N ASP A 1049 -41.01 18.24 8.35
CA ASP A 1049 -39.70 17.77 7.84
C ASP A 1049 -39.44 16.27 8.03
N GLY A 1050 -40.34 15.56 8.71
CA GLY A 1050 -40.32 14.11 8.86
C GLY A 1050 -40.37 13.65 10.31
N ASN A 1051 -40.51 12.33 10.46
CA ASN A 1051 -40.69 11.71 11.77
C ASN A 1051 -39.34 11.48 12.46
N SER A 1052 -39.22 11.99 13.69
CA SER A 1052 -38.15 11.64 14.62
C SER A 1052 -38.69 11.28 15.99
N LYS A 1053 -37.86 10.59 16.76
CA LYS A 1053 -38.13 10.29 18.16
C LYS A 1053 -36.84 10.30 18.96
N THR A 1054 -36.90 10.90 20.15
CA THR A 1054 -35.79 10.88 21.10
C THR A 1054 -36.19 10.20 22.39
N GLN A 1055 -35.40 9.22 22.82
CA GLN A 1055 -35.59 8.53 24.10
C GLN A 1055 -34.54 9.00 25.08
N TYR A 1056 -34.96 9.58 26.21
CA TYR A 1056 -34.05 10.01 27.28
C TYR A 1056 -34.19 9.13 28.52
N THR A 1057 -33.07 8.74 29.11
CA THR A 1057 -33.00 8.26 30.49
C THR A 1057 -32.47 9.37 31.38
N THR A 1058 -33.16 9.63 32.49
CA THR A 1058 -32.85 10.74 33.38
C THR A 1058 -32.47 10.27 34.78
N TRP A 1059 -31.58 11.03 35.43
CA TRP A 1059 -31.29 10.90 36.86
C TRP A 1059 -31.26 12.27 37.52
N GLY A 1060 -32.12 12.48 38.51
CA GLY A 1060 -32.28 13.77 39.19
C GLY A 1060 -32.02 13.69 40.69
N LEU A 1061 -31.43 14.74 41.25
CA LEU A 1061 -31.31 14.99 42.69
C LEU A 1061 -32.02 16.31 43.02
N SER A 1062 -33.05 16.24 43.87
CA SER A 1062 -33.82 17.39 44.34
C SER A 1062 -33.59 17.63 45.83
N SER A 1063 -33.67 18.88 46.25
CA SER A 1063 -33.59 19.27 47.66
C SER A 1063 -34.59 20.38 47.98
N LEU A 1064 -35.15 20.34 49.19
CA LEU A 1064 -36.08 21.35 49.69
C LEU A 1064 -35.74 21.73 51.12
N LEU A 1065 -35.39 23.00 51.33
CA LEU A 1065 -35.21 23.61 52.63
C LEU A 1065 -36.44 24.46 52.96
N SER A 1066 -37.25 24.00 53.91
CA SER A 1066 -38.49 24.67 54.33
C SER A 1066 -38.34 25.27 55.72
N TYR A 1067 -38.52 26.58 55.82
CA TYR A 1067 -38.56 27.34 57.06
C TYR A 1067 -40.00 27.75 57.37
N GLN A 1068 -40.47 27.54 58.60
CA GLN A 1068 -41.79 27.96 59.06
C GLN A 1068 -41.71 28.69 60.40
N TYR A 1069 -42.41 29.81 60.51
CA TYR A 1069 -42.55 30.60 61.73
C TYR A 1069 -43.95 30.43 62.35
N VAL A 1070 -44.06 30.53 63.67
CA VAL A 1070 -45.34 30.38 64.40
C VAL A 1070 -46.43 31.36 63.95
N SER A 1071 -46.06 32.51 63.37
CA SER A 1071 -47.03 33.46 62.81
C SER A 1071 -47.74 32.96 61.56
N GLY A 1072 -47.29 31.85 60.96
CA GLY A 1072 -47.80 31.31 59.69
C GLY A 1072 -46.87 31.53 58.50
N LEU A 1073 -45.84 32.40 58.60
CA LEU A 1073 -44.89 32.63 57.51
C LEU A 1073 -44.10 31.36 57.15
N THR A 1074 -44.02 31.05 55.85
CA THR A 1074 -43.20 29.96 55.29
C THR A 1074 -42.24 30.48 54.22
N VAL A 1075 -41.03 29.95 54.20
CA VAL A 1075 -40.04 30.18 53.13
C VAL A 1075 -39.51 28.84 52.69
N ASP A 1076 -39.74 28.48 51.43
CA ASP A 1076 -39.34 27.22 50.83
C ASP A 1076 -38.26 27.48 49.76
N VAL A 1077 -37.04 27.01 50.00
CA VAL A 1077 -35.94 27.09 49.03
C VAL A 1077 -35.71 25.71 48.45
N ALA A 1078 -35.92 25.54 47.15
CA ALA A 1078 -35.66 24.29 46.46
C ALA A 1078 -34.51 24.43 45.46
N SER A 1079 -33.72 23.37 45.31
CA SER A 1079 -32.77 23.25 44.21
C SER A 1079 -32.72 21.81 43.72
N ASP A 1080 -32.44 21.65 42.44
CA ASP A 1080 -32.37 20.36 41.78
C ASP A 1080 -31.28 20.34 40.69
N VAL A 1081 -30.80 19.14 40.39
CA VAL A 1081 -29.90 18.86 39.26
C VAL A 1081 -30.38 17.58 38.58
N ALA A 1082 -30.43 17.57 37.25
CA ALA A 1082 -30.75 16.37 36.49
C ALA A 1082 -29.77 16.17 35.34
N ILE A 1083 -29.38 14.93 35.12
CA ILE A 1083 -28.60 14.50 33.95
C ILE A 1083 -29.50 13.71 33.01
N TYR A 1084 -29.26 13.87 31.70
CA TYR A 1084 -30.03 13.27 30.62
C TYR A 1084 -29.08 12.59 29.66
N ASP A 1085 -29.38 11.34 29.36
CA ASP A 1085 -28.73 10.54 28.33
C ASP A 1085 -29.80 10.20 27.30
N GLY A 1086 -29.63 10.67 26.07
CA GLY A 1086 -30.64 10.61 25.02
C GLY A 1086 -30.12 9.97 23.75
N ASN A 1087 -30.99 9.26 23.05
CA ASN A 1087 -30.69 8.67 21.75
C ASN A 1087 -31.79 9.02 20.74
N VAL A 1088 -31.38 9.52 19.57
CA VAL A 1088 -32.26 10.01 18.50
C VAL A 1088 -32.42 8.93 17.43
N SER A 1089 -33.66 8.77 16.98
CA SER A 1089 -34.05 7.87 15.90
C SER A 1089 -34.94 8.57 14.88
N THR A 1090 -34.90 8.11 13.62
CA THR A 1090 -35.79 8.58 12.55
C THR A 1090 -36.27 7.40 11.72
N ASP A 1091 -37.41 7.55 11.04
CA ASP A 1091 -37.95 6.50 10.15
C ASP A 1091 -37.00 6.20 8.97
N LEU A 1092 -36.23 7.20 8.51
CA LEU A 1092 -35.36 7.10 7.33
C LEU A 1092 -33.91 6.66 7.64
N ARG A 1093 -33.41 6.87 8.87
CA ARG A 1093 -32.03 6.53 9.28
C ARG A 1093 -31.96 5.46 10.39
N GLY A 1094 -33.08 5.07 11.01
CA GLY A 1094 -33.14 4.01 12.01
C GLY A 1094 -32.89 4.50 13.44
N SER A 1095 -32.43 3.60 14.31
CA SER A 1095 -32.45 3.81 15.77
C SER A 1095 -31.28 4.56 16.38
N ASP A 1096 -30.19 4.83 15.65
CA ASP A 1096 -28.94 5.35 16.23
C ASP A 1096 -28.41 6.53 15.40
N VAL A 1097 -29.18 7.62 15.36
CA VAL A 1097 -28.86 8.80 14.54
C VAL A 1097 -27.93 9.76 15.28
N ALA A 1098 -28.16 10.01 16.58
CA ALA A 1098 -27.31 10.85 17.42
C ALA A 1098 -27.48 10.49 18.90
N ASP A 1099 -26.38 10.62 19.65
CA ASP A 1099 -26.36 10.50 21.10
C ASP A 1099 -26.27 11.89 21.75
N ILE A 1100 -27.13 12.14 22.72
CA ILE A 1100 -27.31 13.43 23.37
C ILE A 1100 -26.99 13.30 24.85
N SER A 1101 -26.11 14.17 25.34
CA SER A 1101 -25.83 14.33 26.76
C SER A 1101 -26.20 15.74 27.21
N ALA A 1102 -27.00 15.86 28.27
CA ALA A 1102 -27.39 17.16 28.81
C ALA A 1102 -27.44 17.15 30.34
N THR A 1103 -27.31 18.33 30.93
CA THR A 1103 -27.43 18.57 32.37
C THR A 1103 -28.29 19.80 32.64
N SER A 1104 -29.28 19.68 33.52
CA SER A 1104 -30.08 20.80 34.01
C SER A 1104 -29.83 21.08 35.49
N PHE A 1105 -29.92 22.36 35.85
CA PHE A 1105 -29.85 22.85 37.22
C PHE A 1105 -31.03 23.79 37.50
N GLY A 1106 -31.82 23.47 38.52
CA GLY A 1106 -32.97 24.26 38.97
C GLY A 1106 -32.76 24.85 40.36
N GLY A 1107 -33.30 26.05 40.58
CA GLY A 1107 -33.32 26.74 41.87
C GLY A 1107 -34.57 27.59 42.02
N SER A 1108 -35.20 27.59 43.20
CA SER A 1108 -36.40 28.38 43.44
C SER A 1108 -36.62 28.74 44.90
N VAL A 1109 -37.30 29.86 45.12
CA VAL A 1109 -37.68 30.36 46.44
C VAL A 1109 -39.15 30.73 46.42
N ASP A 1110 -39.96 30.08 47.28
CA ASP A 1110 -41.35 30.44 47.52
C ASP A 1110 -41.51 31.05 48.92
N VAL A 1111 -42.25 32.15 49.02
CA VAL A 1111 -42.65 32.75 50.30
C VAL A 1111 -44.16 32.63 50.42
N GLY A 1112 -44.62 31.99 51.49
CA GLY A 1112 -46.04 31.74 51.75
C GLY A 1112 -46.47 32.14 53.16
N TYR A 1113 -47.79 32.15 53.39
CA TYR A 1113 -48.36 32.45 54.69
C TYR A 1113 -49.52 31.49 55.03
N LYS A 1114 -49.30 30.56 55.97
CA LYS A 1114 -50.26 29.56 56.42
C LYS A 1114 -51.38 30.19 57.25
N ILE A 1115 -52.61 30.04 56.78
CA ILE A 1115 -53.86 30.45 57.41
C ILE A 1115 -54.61 29.19 57.84
N GLN A 1116 -54.68 28.92 59.14
CA GLN A 1116 -55.38 27.75 59.71
C GLN A 1116 -56.81 28.14 60.15
N ALA A 1117 -57.81 27.41 59.67
CA ALA A 1117 -59.21 27.56 60.07
C ALA A 1117 -59.84 26.17 60.33
N GLY A 1118 -59.81 25.72 61.59
CA GLY A 1118 -60.27 24.38 61.95
C GLY A 1118 -59.41 23.31 61.27
N ASN A 1119 -60.05 22.46 60.46
CA ASN A 1119 -59.39 21.41 59.67
C ASN A 1119 -58.88 21.89 58.31
N HIS A 1120 -59.02 23.18 57.99
CA HIS A 1120 -58.59 23.76 56.72
C HIS A 1120 -57.28 24.54 56.90
N VAL A 1121 -56.33 24.32 55.99
CA VAL A 1121 -55.08 25.09 55.88
C VAL A 1121 -55.03 25.72 54.50
N LEU A 1122 -54.87 27.03 54.44
CA LEU A 1122 -54.69 27.77 53.20
C LEU A 1122 -53.36 28.52 53.22
N THR A 1123 -52.56 28.41 52.16
CA THR A 1123 -51.25 29.04 52.06
C THR A 1123 -51.12 29.75 50.71
N PRO A 1124 -51.53 31.03 50.60
CA PRO A 1124 -51.11 31.85 49.47
C PRO A 1124 -49.58 31.94 49.45
N LEU A 1125 -49.00 31.92 48.25
CA LEU A 1125 -47.56 32.01 48.04
C LEU A 1125 -47.21 32.82 46.79
N VAL A 1126 -46.03 33.41 46.82
CA VAL A 1126 -45.35 34.02 45.67
C VAL A 1126 -43.94 33.47 45.62
N GLY A 1127 -43.44 33.17 44.43
CA GLY A 1127 -42.11 32.56 44.27
C GLY A 1127 -41.38 33.04 43.03
N PHE A 1128 -40.08 32.79 43.03
CA PHE A 1128 -39.19 33.04 41.90
C PHE A 1128 -38.32 31.80 41.65
N GLY A 1129 -38.09 31.46 40.40
CA GLY A 1129 -37.29 30.33 39.98
C GLY A 1129 -36.30 30.66 38.87
N ILE A 1130 -35.22 29.89 38.81
CA ILE A 1130 -34.26 29.87 37.71
C ILE A 1130 -33.93 28.42 37.37
N GLN A 1131 -33.88 28.12 36.08
CA GLN A 1131 -33.40 26.86 35.53
C GLN A 1131 -32.35 27.14 34.47
N ARG A 1132 -31.31 26.32 34.44
CA ARG A 1132 -30.30 26.34 33.38
C ARG A 1132 -30.18 24.94 32.79
N LEU A 1133 -30.20 24.82 31.46
CA LEU A 1133 -29.94 23.58 30.72
C LEU A 1133 -28.67 23.78 29.89
N GLN A 1134 -27.75 22.84 30.01
CA GLN A 1134 -26.54 22.75 29.22
C GLN A 1134 -26.58 21.43 28.43
N VAL A 1135 -26.42 21.51 27.11
CA VAL A 1135 -26.37 20.36 26.20
C VAL A 1135 -24.95 20.27 25.68
N ASP A 1136 -24.35 19.07 25.68
CA ASP A 1136 -23.03 18.86 25.10
C ASP A 1136 -23.12 18.87 23.58
N ASP A 1137 -22.14 19.49 22.91
CA ASP A 1137 -22.02 19.43 21.44
C ASP A 1137 -21.97 17.97 20.98
N PHE A 1138 -22.72 17.65 19.94
CA PHE A 1138 -22.73 16.31 19.35
C PHE A 1138 -22.67 16.36 17.82
N THR A 1139 -22.40 15.20 17.22
CA THR A 1139 -22.40 15.00 15.76
C THR A 1139 -23.26 13.80 15.44
N ASP A 1140 -24.13 13.93 14.43
CA ASP A 1140 -25.03 12.86 14.01
C ASP A 1140 -24.39 11.92 12.96
N ILE A 1141 -25.15 10.90 12.55
CA ILE A 1141 -24.74 9.91 11.54
C ILE A 1141 -24.47 10.49 10.14
N ASP A 1142 -25.02 11.66 9.82
CA ASP A 1142 -24.83 12.37 8.56
C ASP A 1142 -23.61 13.35 8.64
N ASN A 1143 -22.82 13.31 9.73
CA ASN A 1143 -21.73 14.24 10.06
C ASN A 1143 -22.19 15.70 10.24
N THR A 1144 -23.40 15.87 10.76
CA THR A 1144 -23.98 17.17 11.12
C THR A 1144 -23.60 17.50 12.55
N LYS A 1145 -22.96 18.66 12.76
CA LYS A 1145 -22.60 19.16 14.09
C LYS A 1145 -23.74 20.00 14.66
N VAL A 1146 -24.13 19.71 15.90
CA VAL A 1146 -25.19 20.44 16.61
C VAL A 1146 -24.62 21.09 17.86
N HIS A 1147 -24.92 22.38 18.03
CA HIS A 1147 -24.44 23.20 19.14
C HIS A 1147 -25.60 23.99 19.77
N TYR A 1148 -25.61 24.08 21.10
CA TYR A 1148 -26.54 24.92 21.86
C TYR A 1148 -25.76 25.88 22.75
N ASP A 1149 -26.22 27.13 22.79
CA ASP A 1149 -25.81 28.07 23.82
C ASP A 1149 -26.39 27.68 25.20
N ASP A 1150 -25.84 28.25 26.28
CA ASP A 1150 -26.36 28.05 27.64
C ASP A 1150 -27.81 28.53 27.79
N ILE A 1151 -28.75 27.59 27.90
CA ILE A 1151 -30.19 27.88 27.97
C ILE A 1151 -30.58 28.22 29.41
N THR A 1152 -31.09 29.43 29.67
CA THR A 1152 -31.50 29.88 31.01
C THR A 1152 -32.94 30.36 31.06
N ARG A 1153 -33.78 29.69 31.85
CA ARG A 1153 -35.19 30.01 32.07
C ARG A 1153 -35.39 30.67 33.44
N GLN A 1154 -36.07 31.81 33.48
CA GLN A 1154 -36.40 32.53 34.72
C GLN A 1154 -37.92 32.58 34.88
N THR A 1155 -38.43 32.21 36.05
CA THR A 1155 -39.88 32.08 36.28
C THR A 1155 -40.35 32.87 37.50
N ALA A 1156 -41.47 33.57 37.38
CA ALA A 1156 -42.22 34.12 38.50
C ALA A 1156 -43.46 33.27 38.77
N ARG A 1157 -43.80 33.09 40.04
CA ARG A 1157 -44.84 32.17 40.48
C ARG A 1157 -45.81 32.85 41.43
N LEU A 1158 -47.11 32.64 41.23
CA LEU A 1158 -48.16 33.07 42.15
C LEU A 1158 -49.13 31.93 42.38
N GLY A 1159 -49.37 31.55 43.63
CA GLY A 1159 -50.17 30.36 43.89
C GLY A 1159 -50.83 30.31 45.25
N MET A 1160 -51.55 29.20 45.46
CA MET A 1160 -52.24 28.90 46.70
C MET A 1160 -52.22 27.39 46.94
N ARG A 1161 -51.76 26.99 48.13
CA ARG A 1161 -51.81 25.61 48.62
C ARG A 1161 -52.95 25.45 49.62
N TYR A 1162 -53.75 24.42 49.47
CA TYR A 1162 -54.89 24.11 50.33
C TYR A 1162 -54.77 22.68 50.86
N ARG A 1163 -55.09 22.50 52.14
CA ARG A 1163 -55.16 21.19 52.78
C ARG A 1163 -56.40 21.10 53.66
N TYR A 1164 -57.08 19.96 53.60
CA TYR A 1164 -58.19 19.63 54.48
C TYR A 1164 -57.95 18.28 55.15
N ASP A 1165 -57.86 18.26 56.48
CA ASP A 1165 -57.67 17.04 57.28
C ASP A 1165 -59.01 16.53 57.86
N TRP A 1166 -59.28 15.23 57.79
CA TRP A 1166 -60.41 14.63 58.50
C TRP A 1166 -60.08 13.26 59.09
N ASP A 1167 -60.78 12.91 60.18
CA ASP A 1167 -60.58 11.68 60.93
C ASP A 1167 -61.87 10.83 60.91
N THR A 1168 -61.73 9.53 60.68
CA THR A 1168 -62.85 8.58 60.64
C THR A 1168 -62.62 7.45 61.63
N ALA A 1169 -63.61 7.17 62.48
CA ALA A 1169 -63.49 6.24 63.60
C ALA A 1169 -63.02 4.81 63.23
N ASN A 1170 -63.20 4.38 61.96
CA ASN A 1170 -62.85 3.04 61.47
C ASN A 1170 -61.89 3.01 60.27
N ALA A 1171 -61.52 4.15 59.66
CA ALA A 1171 -60.71 4.18 58.43
C ALA A 1171 -59.46 5.09 58.50
N GLY A 1172 -59.09 5.58 59.69
CA GLY A 1172 -57.87 6.35 59.92
C GLY A 1172 -57.98 7.84 59.55
N LYS A 1173 -56.83 8.53 59.54
CA LYS A 1173 -56.71 9.95 59.17
C LYS A 1173 -56.53 10.11 57.67
N TRP A 1174 -57.25 11.06 57.09
CA TRP A 1174 -57.22 11.38 55.67
C TRP A 1174 -56.96 12.88 55.47
N ALA A 1175 -56.36 13.22 54.35
CA ALA A 1175 -56.24 14.60 53.92
C ALA A 1175 -56.43 14.73 52.41
N ILE A 1176 -57.04 15.84 51.99
CA ILE A 1176 -57.03 16.29 50.60
C ILE A 1176 -56.11 17.48 50.50
N THR A 1177 -55.27 17.50 49.48
CA THR A 1177 -54.41 18.62 49.12
C THR A 1177 -54.79 19.15 47.75
N ALA A 1178 -54.76 20.47 47.59
CA ALA A 1178 -54.92 21.13 46.31
C ALA A 1178 -53.90 22.25 46.20
N ASN A 1179 -53.05 22.23 45.18
CA ASN A 1179 -52.06 23.27 44.90
C ASN A 1179 -52.40 23.92 43.57
N THR A 1180 -52.48 25.24 43.55
CA THR A 1180 -52.74 26.03 42.34
C THR A 1180 -51.60 27.01 42.14
N LEU A 1181 -51.05 27.08 40.93
CA LEU A 1181 -49.89 27.92 40.62
C LEU A 1181 -50.06 28.54 39.24
N PHE A 1182 -49.87 29.84 39.15
CA PHE A 1182 -49.62 30.56 37.90
C PHE A 1182 -48.13 30.77 37.78
N ILE A 1183 -47.54 30.27 36.69
CA ILE A 1183 -46.12 30.38 36.37
C ILE A 1183 -46.02 31.28 35.14
N THR A 1184 -45.18 32.30 35.20
CA THR A 1184 -44.87 33.15 34.05
C THR A 1184 -43.37 33.16 33.80
N ASP A 1185 -43.01 32.98 32.54
CA ASP A 1185 -41.62 32.99 32.09
C ASP A 1185 -41.19 34.45 31.81
N LEU A 1186 -39.94 34.79 32.18
CA LEU A 1186 -39.47 36.19 32.23
C LEU A 1186 -38.41 36.52 31.16
N ARG A 1187 -38.06 35.59 30.28
CA ARG A 1187 -37.10 35.74 29.16
C ARG A 1187 -37.45 34.79 28.01
N ASP A 1188 -37.12 35.21 26.77
CA ASP A 1188 -37.42 34.51 25.51
C ASP A 1188 -36.24 33.72 24.92
N ASP A 1189 -36.66 32.69 24.18
CA ASP A 1189 -36.08 31.85 23.13
C ASP A 1189 -34.63 31.38 23.21
N ALA A 1190 -34.47 30.06 23.18
CA ALA A 1190 -33.22 29.40 22.90
C ALA A 1190 -33.04 29.17 21.39
N SER A 1191 -31.79 29.12 20.95
CA SER A 1191 -31.41 28.79 19.58
C SER A 1191 -30.51 27.56 19.55
N VAL A 1192 -30.57 26.82 18.44
CA VAL A 1192 -29.66 25.72 18.13
C VAL A 1192 -28.96 26.01 16.81
N ASP A 1193 -27.65 25.81 16.79
CA ASP A 1193 -26.83 25.93 15.59
C ASP A 1193 -26.56 24.53 15.03
N ILE A 1194 -26.92 24.34 13.76
CA ILE A 1194 -26.76 23.08 13.03
C ILE A 1194 -25.85 23.33 11.83
N GLY A 1195 -24.66 22.74 11.85
CA GLY A 1195 -23.63 22.93 10.82
C GLY A 1195 -22.96 21.62 10.43
N VAL A 1196 -21.79 21.70 9.80
CA VAL A 1196 -21.01 20.52 9.37
C VAL A 1196 -19.72 20.42 10.19
N THR A 1197 -19.25 19.21 10.47
CA THR A 1197 -18.11 18.96 11.39
C THR A 1197 -16.80 19.66 11.00
N TYR A 1198 -16.59 19.94 9.70
CA TYR A 1198 -15.34 20.48 9.15
C TYR A 1198 -15.42 21.94 8.67
N SER A 1199 -16.51 22.65 8.97
CA SER A 1199 -16.71 24.07 8.62
C SER A 1199 -17.26 24.87 9.79
N ASP A 1200 -16.98 26.18 9.81
CA ASP A 1200 -17.57 27.13 10.77
C ASP A 1200 -18.96 27.64 10.31
N VAL A 1201 -19.47 27.15 9.18
CA VAL A 1201 -20.79 27.52 8.65
C VAL A 1201 -21.87 26.67 9.32
N SER A 1202 -22.84 27.33 9.94
CA SER A 1202 -24.02 26.72 10.56
C SER A 1202 -25.29 27.50 10.23
N ASN A 1203 -26.43 26.81 10.30
CA ASN A 1203 -27.77 27.39 10.27
C ASN A 1203 -28.31 27.45 11.71
N SER A 1204 -28.73 28.64 12.15
CA SER A 1204 -29.34 28.84 13.46
C SER A 1204 -30.86 28.69 13.40
N PHE A 1205 -31.44 27.92 14.31
CA PHE A 1205 -32.88 27.69 14.41
C PHE A 1205 -33.38 28.07 15.81
N HIS A 1206 -34.64 28.53 15.90
CA HIS A 1206 -35.30 28.78 17.18
C HIS A 1206 -35.85 27.47 17.76
N SER A 1207 -35.58 27.19 19.03
CA SER A 1207 -35.99 25.95 19.71
C SER A 1207 -37.21 26.13 20.63
N GLY A 1208 -37.91 27.26 20.52
CA GLY A 1208 -39.07 27.62 21.33
C GLY A 1208 -38.83 27.82 22.83
N ALA A 1209 -39.88 28.24 23.54
CA ALA A 1209 -39.92 28.50 24.98
C ALA A 1209 -41.03 27.67 25.68
N ALA A 1210 -40.90 27.42 26.98
CA ALA A 1210 -41.85 26.60 27.73
C ALA A 1210 -43.20 27.30 28.03
N GLY A 1211 -43.26 28.63 27.88
CA GLY A 1211 -44.47 29.47 27.97
C GLY A 1211 -45.01 29.68 29.40
N SER A 1212 -45.86 30.70 29.56
CA SER A 1212 -46.62 30.94 30.80
C SER A 1212 -47.74 29.92 30.96
N SER A 1213 -47.96 29.41 32.18
CA SER A 1213 -48.89 28.32 32.44
C SER A 1213 -49.68 28.44 33.75
N GLY A 1214 -50.85 27.81 33.78
CA GLY A 1214 -51.65 27.58 34.98
C GLY A 1214 -51.62 26.11 35.38
N MET A 1215 -51.21 25.82 36.61
CA MET A 1215 -51.08 24.46 37.15
C MET A 1215 -52.06 24.22 38.30
N LEU A 1216 -52.67 23.03 38.29
CA LEU A 1216 -53.52 22.49 39.35
C LEU A 1216 -53.01 21.09 39.74
N ASP A 1217 -52.65 20.90 41.00
CA ASP A 1217 -52.29 19.62 41.59
C ASP A 1217 -53.33 19.24 42.66
N LEU A 1218 -53.87 18.03 42.57
CA LEU A 1218 -54.86 17.49 43.50
C LEU A 1218 -54.35 16.18 44.07
N GLY A 1219 -54.32 16.07 45.40
CA GLY A 1219 -53.81 14.91 46.11
C GLY A 1219 -54.74 14.40 47.20
N ILE A 1220 -54.68 13.10 47.46
CA ILE A 1220 -55.35 12.43 48.58
C ILE A 1220 -54.30 11.65 49.36
N ILE A 1221 -54.20 11.94 50.66
CA ILE A 1221 -53.35 11.22 51.60
C ILE A 1221 -54.23 10.41 52.54
N SER A 1222 -53.97 9.11 52.63
CA SER A 1222 -54.60 8.22 53.60
C SER A 1222 -53.55 7.63 54.54
N ASN A 1223 -53.88 7.51 55.83
CA ASN A 1223 -52.99 6.93 56.84
C ASN A 1223 -53.54 5.58 57.33
N PRO A 1224 -53.41 4.49 56.54
CA PRO A 1224 -53.96 3.18 56.90
C PRO A 1224 -53.28 2.57 58.13
N MET A 1225 -52.04 3.00 58.46
CA MET A 1225 -51.31 2.59 59.65
C MET A 1225 -50.64 3.81 60.31
N PRO A 1226 -50.34 3.79 61.63
CA PRO A 1226 -49.78 4.94 62.34
C PRO A 1226 -48.49 5.53 61.76
N ASN A 1227 -47.70 4.72 61.05
CA ASN A 1227 -46.41 5.08 60.46
C ASN A 1227 -46.35 4.91 58.93
N VAL A 1228 -47.48 4.63 58.27
CA VAL A 1228 -47.55 4.47 56.81
C VAL A 1228 -48.67 5.34 56.25
N SER A 1229 -48.33 6.17 55.27
CA SER A 1229 -49.27 7.00 54.51
C SER A 1229 -49.22 6.59 53.04
N LEU A 1230 -50.38 6.48 52.39
CA LEU A 1230 -50.49 6.34 50.93
C LEU A 1230 -50.88 7.70 50.35
N ASN A 1231 -50.18 8.15 49.32
CA ASN A 1231 -50.51 9.37 48.57
C ASN A 1231 -50.85 9.00 47.13
N THR A 1232 -51.95 9.50 46.63
CA THR A 1232 -52.30 9.46 45.21
C THR A 1232 -52.71 10.85 44.76
N GLY A 1233 -52.24 11.31 43.61
CA GLY A 1233 -52.57 12.62 43.09
C GLY A 1233 -52.54 12.69 41.57
N VAL A 1234 -53.11 13.77 41.06
CA VAL A 1234 -53.09 14.14 39.65
C VAL A 1234 -52.70 15.61 39.57
N GLN A 1235 -51.70 15.88 38.75
CA GLN A 1235 -51.26 17.22 38.39
C GLN A 1235 -51.67 17.49 36.95
N TYR A 1236 -52.18 18.69 36.68
CA TYR A 1236 -52.56 19.16 35.37
C TYR A 1236 -52.03 20.58 35.17
N GLN A 1237 -51.42 20.83 34.03
CA GLN A 1237 -50.98 22.16 33.62
C GLN A 1237 -51.63 22.50 32.28
N HIS A 1238 -52.09 23.74 32.17
CA HIS A 1238 -52.60 24.32 30.94
C HIS A 1238 -51.74 25.52 30.54
N ARG A 1239 -51.33 25.59 29.27
CA ARG A 1239 -50.67 26.78 28.71
C ARG A 1239 -51.63 27.96 28.65
N LEU A 1240 -51.11 29.17 28.86
CA LEU A 1240 -51.91 30.41 28.84
C LEU A 1240 -51.61 31.29 27.62
N GLU A 1241 -50.57 30.94 26.88
CA GLU A 1241 -50.12 31.54 25.63
C GLU A 1241 -50.31 30.53 24.50
N ASP A 1242 -50.11 30.98 23.25
CA ASP A 1242 -50.21 30.09 22.08
C ASP A 1242 -49.13 29.02 22.16
N GLU A 1243 -47.89 29.45 22.43
CA GLU A 1243 -46.75 28.62 22.77
C GLU A 1243 -46.78 28.13 24.23
N GLY A 1244 -46.38 26.89 24.43
CA GLY A 1244 -46.12 26.34 25.75
C GLY A 1244 -46.63 24.92 25.95
N VAL A 1245 -46.49 24.44 27.19
CA VAL A 1245 -46.74 23.03 27.53
C VAL A 1245 -48.07 22.84 28.26
N ASP A 1246 -48.93 21.99 27.70
CA ASP A 1246 -50.04 21.34 28.39
C ASP A 1246 -49.60 19.96 28.88
N TYR A 1247 -49.86 19.61 30.14
CA TYR A 1247 -49.55 18.25 30.60
C TYR A 1247 -50.50 17.74 31.67
N TRP A 1248 -50.53 16.42 31.81
CA TRP A 1248 -51.07 15.75 32.99
C TRP A 1248 -50.08 14.72 33.53
N GLN A 1249 -50.03 14.57 34.86
CA GLN A 1249 -49.21 13.58 35.54
C GLN A 1249 -50.01 12.92 36.67
N ALA A 1250 -50.02 11.60 36.70
CA ALA A 1250 -50.55 10.83 37.81
C ALA A 1250 -49.40 10.39 38.72
N VAL A 1251 -49.59 10.58 40.03
CA VAL A 1251 -48.62 10.19 41.06
C VAL A 1251 -49.25 9.21 42.03
N ALA A 1252 -48.53 8.13 42.33
CA ALA A 1252 -48.95 7.16 43.34
C ALA A 1252 -47.75 6.78 44.20
N GLY A 1253 -47.88 6.90 45.52
CA GLY A 1253 -46.75 6.70 46.42
C GLY A 1253 -47.10 6.29 47.82
N VAL A 1254 -46.06 5.88 48.54
CA VAL A 1254 -46.11 5.47 49.95
C VAL A 1254 -45.10 6.28 50.74
N THR A 1255 -45.45 6.67 51.96
CA THR A 1255 -44.58 7.40 52.90
C THR A 1255 -44.52 6.66 54.23
N PHE A 1256 -43.32 6.35 54.69
CA PHE A 1256 -43.02 5.76 55.98
C PHE A 1256 -42.55 6.84 56.94
N LYS A 1257 -43.08 6.85 58.17
CA LYS A 1257 -42.80 7.87 59.20
C LYS A 1257 -42.09 7.22 60.39
N PHE A 1258 -41.02 7.83 60.87
CA PHE A 1258 -40.15 7.32 61.93
C PHE A 1258 -40.16 8.22 63.17
#